data_AF-A0A4U0WG67-F1
#
_entry.id   AF-A0A4U0WG67-F1
#
_cell.length_a   1.000
_cell.length_b   1.000
_cell.length_c   1.000
_cell.angle_alpha   90.00
_cell.angle_beta   90.00
_cell.angle_gamma   90.00
#
_symmetry.space_group_name_H-M   'P 1'
#
loop_
_entity.id
_entity.type
_entity.pdbx_description
1 polymer ?
#
loop_
_entity_poly.entity_id
_entity_poly.type
_entity_poly.pdbx_seq_one_letter_code
_entity_poly.pdbx_strand_id
1 'polypeptide(L)'
;MASEDIKTEGLDLGAVDHGAPTPHSYTTEALQVERLQDVERPFTPFNTDADTPDFAAATPQLHIADTLLTHCDSDEEGLFVINGTVAEPSDASGTVPAHQAQYRDADIAAFSAPANDVVDSSTIPDAAAPRQLSPKPVSSAGNKRVKVENEAGPQPKPRKKHREDARVASYDDNTEKETSHLAVDQPCFKAAEKLVPLVCDKILIKHEALLGRGYYDREIEAICTKFKDLRYVCKAYPGASIVGFLGDTAAGKSSLINCLLNRENIVGENDDGDSGTSVPQELAMADVDQMESIKVVVHYCPQRKVDALVKQYSQDIYEYDSTDKSELDGEELKTLSMKYHTALGFFTTLLCGREEFRTLEAAALFFARAQSDTDEDVLDAAKGYVYEYIQTLDRTDGCTTIVGNTMSAVNHQLKPYRGPVRAQAGGLPIASPWPLVRKITTHLKARILSEGLVLADLPGTSDTNRQRVQHTRDYLRQCDTIIIPHPILRIQSQDSVWANVMECILGDKQHSTILVATKTDDMKHGRESESVSSKDQAILDGFKAWYDSIVKEVADLEERLQDSEDEEEVDYSSLNRALKKKRVEKAEAEARWMEEGILLRNRRNAAGLKTKYKTYTRSNVDLPVFCVSNLVYQRHMHGYDHTEPPQLSLEATDIPRLRQHLFEIPAQRKLAGLMKLCKKDLPRVLLAMEMQCSKTKLERKREVEKKVIKPLEEFSDLMAVVQLKLKQLFEEMLQGVVDSHENEWRSEAKKHHESWVKYKYNRYAAFCRRSGQWKSPSKENIDWNVQISLVVEEHLLEGFTQFKPTLNVVRDSMRQRLDEVLAQLDTDLKESPQLMGMTDTLKGFHTLIELTRTSVNEETTKMFRDLEKILSVIRYNITSIETDDSYLMTKMAVTYEAAKARLKQGGHGTFLELKNLISKKLYGVDNVFLEIVQSATQAFAQEVEGWHGKLQERIGKELHGIVRDFNNRFDDVEVEDQTKREFRRELLATVKEAMGVMETEMEEALGMCAAYG
;
A
#
# COMPACT_ATOMS: atom_id res chain seq x y z
N MET A 1 -15.41 -48.22 33.39
CA MET A 1 -15.74 -47.94 34.80
C MET A 1 -15.99 -46.45 34.89
N ALA A 2 -17.10 -46.00 35.48
CA ALA A 2 -17.54 -44.59 35.59
C ALA A 2 -17.71 -43.84 34.23
N SER A 3 -18.84 -43.22 33.83
CA SER A 3 -19.74 -42.24 34.50
C SER A 3 -19.06 -40.87 34.71
N GLU A 4 -19.64 -39.72 34.34
CA GLU A 4 -21.00 -39.33 33.89
C GLU A 4 -20.88 -38.46 32.59
N ASP A 5 -21.84 -38.21 31.68
CA ASP A 5 -23.30 -37.92 31.73
C ASP A 5 -23.65 -36.55 32.40
N ILE A 6 -24.59 -35.70 31.95
CA ILE A 6 -25.59 -35.76 30.85
C ILE A 6 -26.14 -34.35 30.43
N LYS A 7 -26.48 -34.14 29.14
CA LYS A 7 -27.53 -33.24 28.48
C LYS A 7 -27.67 -31.73 28.83
N THR A 8 -27.99 -30.74 27.97
CA THR A 8 -28.62 -30.49 26.62
C THR A 8 -30.07 -29.98 26.58
N GLU A 9 -30.35 -29.06 25.63
CA GLU A 9 -31.66 -28.59 25.07
C GLU A 9 -32.60 -27.76 26.00
N GLY A 10 -33.50 -26.86 25.53
CA GLY A 10 -33.88 -26.37 24.18
C GLY A 10 -34.37 -24.89 24.24
N LEU A 11 -34.58 -24.13 23.14
CA LEU A 11 -35.73 -24.10 22.20
C LEU A 11 -37.08 -23.75 22.89
N ASP A 12 -38.01 -22.92 22.35
CA ASP A 12 -38.27 -22.47 20.96
C ASP A 12 -39.19 -21.19 20.89
N LEU A 13 -39.36 -20.58 19.69
CA LEU A 13 -40.37 -19.55 19.27
C LEU A 13 -40.34 -18.15 19.97
N GLY A 14 -40.82 -17.03 19.39
CA GLY A 14 -41.30 -16.70 18.02
C GLY A 14 -42.25 -15.48 17.98
N ALA A 15 -42.18 -14.64 16.92
CA ALA A 15 -43.06 -13.47 16.59
C ALA A 15 -42.91 -12.17 17.48
N VAL A 16 -43.21 -10.92 17.06
CA VAL A 16 -43.50 -10.28 15.75
C VAL A 16 -43.28 -8.73 15.81
N ASP A 17 -42.94 -8.12 14.65
CA ASP A 17 -43.03 -6.71 14.18
C ASP A 17 -42.45 -5.44 14.90
N HIS A 18 -41.85 -4.62 14.03
CA HIS A 18 -41.84 -3.14 13.90
C HIS A 18 -41.70 -2.20 15.12
N GLY A 19 -40.62 -1.39 15.12
CA GLY A 19 -40.60 -0.08 15.78
C GLY A 19 -39.22 0.56 16.01
N ALA A 20 -38.84 1.53 15.17
CA ALA A 20 -37.95 2.65 15.56
C ALA A 20 -38.85 3.81 16.05
N PRO A 21 -38.43 4.76 16.94
CA PRO A 21 -37.12 5.45 16.86
C PRO A 21 -36.50 5.97 18.20
N THR A 22 -35.34 6.66 18.07
CA THR A 22 -34.78 7.74 18.92
C THR A 22 -34.62 7.59 20.45
N PRO A 23 -33.44 7.94 21.02
CA PRO A 23 -33.26 8.12 22.47
C PRO A 23 -33.64 9.53 22.96
N HIS A 24 -34.08 9.63 24.21
CA HIS A 24 -34.28 10.90 24.91
C HIS A 24 -33.57 10.93 26.27
N SER A 25 -33.24 12.17 26.68
CA SER A 25 -32.52 12.60 27.87
C SER A 25 -32.95 12.00 29.21
N TYR A 26 -32.00 11.91 30.15
CA TYR A 26 -32.27 12.05 31.58
C TYR A 26 -31.38 13.13 32.20
N THR A 27 -31.94 13.87 33.17
CA THR A 27 -31.35 15.06 33.79
C THR A 27 -31.69 15.14 35.28
N THR A 28 -30.70 15.41 36.12
CA THR A 28 -30.74 16.06 37.45
C THR A 28 -29.29 16.45 37.76
N GLU A 29 -28.93 17.69 38.16
CA GLU A 29 -29.31 18.45 39.36
C GLU A 29 -28.92 17.78 40.69
N ALA A 30 -28.42 18.49 41.71
CA ALA A 30 -27.77 19.80 41.79
C ALA A 30 -27.17 19.95 43.21
N LEU A 31 -26.13 20.79 43.39
CA LEU A 31 -25.79 21.36 44.70
C LEU A 31 -25.02 22.69 44.52
N GLN A 32 -25.30 23.66 45.39
CA GLN A 32 -24.82 25.04 45.27
C GLN A 32 -23.67 25.34 46.23
N VAL A 33 -22.81 26.29 45.86
CA VAL A 33 -21.96 27.07 46.78
C VAL A 33 -22.09 28.55 46.39
N GLU A 34 -22.08 29.44 47.38
CA GLU A 34 -22.47 30.85 47.24
C GLU A 34 -21.39 31.75 46.60
N ARG A 35 -21.82 32.94 46.15
CA ARG A 35 -20.94 34.01 45.65
C ARG A 35 -20.53 34.96 46.77
N LEU A 36 -19.31 35.47 46.70
CA LEU A 36 -18.95 36.81 47.18
C LEU A 36 -18.37 37.63 46.03
N GLN A 37 -18.38 38.96 46.18
CA GLN A 37 -18.17 39.92 45.09
C GLN A 37 -16.83 40.66 45.17
N ASP A 38 -16.48 41.30 44.04
CA ASP A 38 -15.43 42.31 43.84
C ASP A 38 -13.98 41.81 44.03
N VAL A 39 -12.96 42.24 43.26
CA VAL A 39 -12.71 43.54 42.61
C VAL A 39 -12.03 43.34 41.25
N GLU A 40 -12.35 44.18 40.26
CA GLU A 40 -11.62 44.23 38.97
C GLU A 40 -10.18 44.75 39.12
N ARG A 41 -9.20 44.06 38.54
CA ARG A 41 -7.91 44.63 38.14
C ARG A 41 -7.43 44.01 36.82
N PRO A 42 -7.07 44.81 35.80
CA PRO A 42 -6.52 44.28 34.56
C PRO A 42 -5.07 43.80 34.74
N PHE A 43 -4.72 42.69 34.09
CA PHE A 43 -3.33 42.25 33.96
C PHE A 43 -2.66 43.06 32.83
N THR A 44 -1.53 43.72 33.13
CA THR A 44 -0.75 44.47 32.12
C THR A 44 0.26 43.57 31.42
N PRO A 45 0.41 43.67 30.08
CA PRO A 45 1.48 42.96 29.37
C PRO A 45 2.86 43.54 29.72
N PHE A 46 3.92 42.75 29.51
CA PHE A 46 5.30 43.21 29.68
C PHE A 46 5.65 44.32 28.67
N ASN A 47 6.22 45.42 29.16
CA ASN A 47 6.61 46.56 28.34
C ASN A 47 8.01 46.34 27.74
N THR A 48 8.11 46.24 26.42
CA THR A 48 9.38 46.19 25.69
C THR A 48 9.83 47.59 25.29
N ASP A 49 10.44 48.32 26.22
CA ASP A 49 11.29 49.48 25.94
C ASP A 49 12.20 49.75 27.15
N ALA A 50 13.51 49.90 26.92
CA ALA A 50 14.50 50.29 27.92
C ALA A 50 15.72 50.92 27.23
N ASP A 51 15.96 52.21 27.51
CA ASP A 51 16.97 53.01 26.81
C ASP A 51 18.42 52.54 27.04
N THR A 52 19.23 52.67 25.98
CA THR A 52 20.69 52.59 26.05
C THR A 52 21.32 53.90 26.55
N PRO A 53 22.22 53.86 27.55
CA PRO A 53 23.21 54.91 27.77
C PRO A 53 24.58 54.51 27.20
N ASP A 54 25.22 55.41 26.44
CA ASP A 54 26.60 55.26 25.96
C ASP A 54 27.61 55.11 27.10
N PHE A 55 28.57 54.20 26.95
CA PHE A 55 29.92 54.37 27.53
C PHE A 55 30.99 53.75 26.63
N ALA A 56 32.08 54.47 26.43
CA ALA A 56 33.10 54.14 25.44
C ALA A 56 34.36 53.47 26.02
N ALA A 57 35.01 52.69 25.16
CA ALA A 57 36.42 52.27 25.19
C ALA A 57 36.96 51.52 26.44
N ALA A 58 37.36 50.25 26.24
CA ALA A 58 38.79 49.89 26.14
C ALA A 58 38.99 48.37 25.88
N THR A 59 39.85 48.02 24.93
CA THR A 59 40.43 46.67 24.82
C THR A 59 41.51 46.48 25.90
N PRO A 60 41.76 45.24 26.35
CA PRO A 60 43.03 44.63 25.95
C PRO A 60 42.94 43.15 25.58
N GLN A 61 43.86 42.71 24.71
CA GLN A 61 44.15 41.29 24.46
C GLN A 61 45.23 40.79 25.42
N LEU A 62 45.12 39.54 25.88
CA LEU A 62 46.23 38.67 26.33
C LEU A 62 45.66 37.26 26.62
N HIS A 63 46.46 36.20 26.74
CA HIS A 63 47.31 35.54 25.74
C HIS A 63 47.82 34.23 26.35
N ILE A 64 47.94 33.14 25.56
CA ILE A 64 48.89 32.01 25.81
C ILE A 64 48.51 31.12 27.05
N ALA A 65 48.71 29.81 27.12
CA ALA A 65 49.32 28.82 26.21
C ALA A 65 48.65 27.43 26.30
N ASP A 66 49.15 26.55 25.43
CA ASP A 66 49.33 25.08 25.56
C ASP A 66 49.69 24.60 27.00
N THR A 67 49.71 23.31 27.36
CA THR A 67 50.42 22.19 26.69
C THR A 67 50.14 20.83 27.37
N LEU A 68 50.48 19.73 26.66
CA LEU A 68 50.76 18.36 27.14
C LEU A 68 49.59 17.50 27.69
N LEU A 69 49.66 16.15 27.70
CA LEU A 69 50.03 15.13 26.68
C LEU A 69 49.72 13.71 27.23
N THR A 70 49.95 12.67 26.41
CA THR A 70 49.80 11.20 26.65
C THR A 70 48.36 10.71 26.82
N HIS A 71 47.80 9.85 25.96
CA HIS A 71 48.17 8.50 25.47
C HIS A 71 47.85 7.35 26.45
N CYS A 72 46.90 6.52 26.03
CA CYS A 72 47.01 5.06 25.92
C CYS A 72 46.01 4.59 24.86
N ASP A 73 46.33 3.53 24.13
CA ASP A 73 45.77 3.25 22.80
C ASP A 73 44.98 1.92 22.75
N SER A 74 43.92 1.89 21.92
CA SER A 74 43.28 0.71 21.27
C SER A 74 42.11 1.25 20.42
N ASP A 75 42.19 1.26 19.10
CA ASP A 75 41.96 0.11 18.18
C ASP A 75 40.50 -0.41 18.29
N GLU A 76 39.69 -0.50 17.23
CA GLU A 76 40.01 -0.48 15.78
C GLU A 76 38.92 0.23 14.91
N GLU A 77 39.16 0.29 13.60
CA GLU A 77 38.44 1.02 12.54
C GLU A 77 37.01 0.49 12.24
N GLY A 78 36.12 1.17 11.49
CA GLY A 78 36.17 2.49 10.85
C GLY A 78 35.44 2.53 9.49
N LEU A 79 34.93 3.70 9.07
CA LEU A 79 34.65 3.99 7.65
C LEU A 79 34.71 5.50 7.38
N PHE A 80 35.17 5.89 6.19
CA PHE A 80 35.64 7.25 5.92
C PHE A 80 34.58 8.25 5.44
N VAL A 81 34.79 9.50 5.85
CA VAL A 81 34.32 10.71 5.14
C VAL A 81 35.54 11.33 4.45
N ILE A 82 35.39 11.82 3.22
CA ILE A 82 36.42 12.57 2.49
C ILE A 82 35.93 14.00 2.24
N ASN A 83 36.76 14.98 2.61
CA ASN A 83 36.57 16.40 2.27
C ASN A 83 37.66 16.83 1.27
N GLY A 84 37.31 17.67 0.30
CA GLY A 84 38.15 17.96 -0.87
C GLY A 84 39.23 19.01 -0.68
N THR A 85 39.77 19.52 -1.79
CA THR A 85 40.63 20.72 -1.84
C THR A 85 40.59 21.36 -3.24
N VAL A 86 41.07 22.60 -3.36
CA VAL A 86 40.86 23.50 -4.52
C VAL A 86 42.19 23.90 -5.18
N ALA A 87 42.22 24.00 -6.52
CA ALA A 87 43.26 24.70 -7.27
C ALA A 87 42.80 25.18 -8.66
N GLU A 88 43.29 26.36 -9.06
CA GLU A 88 43.24 27.03 -10.38
C GLU A 88 44.63 27.71 -10.59
N PRO A 89 44.98 28.34 -11.75
CA PRO A 89 44.37 28.37 -13.10
C PRO A 89 45.37 28.08 -14.27
N SER A 90 44.90 28.11 -15.53
CA SER A 90 45.43 28.94 -16.66
C SER A 90 45.41 28.32 -18.10
N ASP A 91 44.77 29.07 -19.01
CA ASP A 91 45.09 29.37 -20.43
C ASP A 91 45.40 28.29 -21.51
N ALA A 92 44.45 28.05 -22.44
CA ALA A 92 44.40 28.69 -23.79
C ALA A 92 43.94 27.80 -24.99
N SER A 93 42.98 28.33 -25.77
CA SER A 93 42.56 27.94 -27.15
C SER A 93 41.90 26.55 -27.38
N GLY A 94 40.88 26.41 -28.25
CA GLY A 94 40.12 27.45 -28.97
C GLY A 94 38.98 26.94 -29.88
N THR A 95 37.98 27.80 -30.08
CA THR A 95 36.90 27.79 -31.13
C THR A 95 35.92 26.60 -31.24
N VAL A 96 34.64 26.90 -31.00
CA VAL A 96 33.45 26.19 -31.50
C VAL A 96 32.47 27.24 -32.06
N PRO A 97 31.86 27.05 -33.25
CA PRO A 97 30.73 27.84 -33.71
C PRO A 97 29.39 27.19 -33.30
N ALA A 98 28.51 27.96 -32.67
CA ALA A 98 27.14 27.54 -32.33
C ALA A 98 26.13 28.09 -33.35
N HIS A 99 24.94 27.50 -33.43
CA HIS A 99 23.75 28.18 -33.96
C HIS A 99 22.48 27.75 -33.23
N GLN A 100 21.63 28.73 -32.93
CA GLN A 100 20.31 28.55 -32.30
C GLN A 100 19.20 28.75 -33.35
N ALA A 101 18.07 28.07 -33.14
CA ALA A 101 16.73 28.50 -33.55
C ALA A 101 15.78 28.07 -32.40
N GLN A 102 15.10 28.97 -31.69
CA GLN A 102 13.98 29.82 -32.14
C GLN A 102 12.78 29.02 -32.67
N TYR A 103 11.82 28.78 -31.78
CA TYR A 103 10.41 28.68 -32.13
C TYR A 103 9.72 30.01 -31.83
N ARG A 104 8.62 30.29 -32.53
CA ARG A 104 7.73 31.44 -32.30
C ARG A 104 6.28 30.95 -32.24
N ASP A 105 5.51 31.53 -31.34
CA ASP A 105 4.05 31.44 -31.34
C ASP A 105 3.43 32.34 -32.44
N ALA A 106 2.24 31.94 -32.94
CA ALA A 106 1.26 32.86 -33.53
C ALA A 106 -0.14 32.20 -33.66
N ASP A 107 -1.05 32.66 -32.80
CA ASP A 107 -2.49 32.94 -33.06
C ASP A 107 -3.55 31.83 -33.22
N ILE A 108 -4.80 32.26 -32.95
CA ILE A 108 -5.99 31.47 -32.61
C ILE A 108 -7.23 32.06 -33.32
N ALA A 109 -8.03 31.22 -34.01
CA ALA A 109 -9.48 31.40 -34.31
C ALA A 109 -9.98 30.27 -35.25
N ALA A 110 -11.26 29.87 -35.31
CA ALA A 110 -12.38 29.92 -34.36
C ALA A 110 -13.53 28.99 -34.86
N PHE A 111 -14.41 28.55 -33.94
CA PHE A 111 -15.77 27.98 -34.11
C PHE A 111 -16.31 27.58 -35.51
N SER A 112 -16.85 26.36 -35.63
CA SER A 112 -18.31 26.11 -35.78
C SER A 112 -18.67 24.61 -35.81
N ALA A 113 -19.97 24.29 -35.75
CA ALA A 113 -20.54 22.94 -35.62
C ALA A 113 -21.07 22.38 -36.97
N PRO A 114 -21.36 21.07 -37.10
CA PRO A 114 -21.52 20.40 -38.41
C PRO A 114 -22.95 20.42 -38.98
N ALA A 115 -23.06 20.25 -40.29
CA ALA A 115 -24.31 19.88 -40.98
C ALA A 115 -24.04 19.03 -42.25
N ASN A 116 -24.68 17.86 -42.27
CA ASN A 116 -25.24 17.09 -43.39
C ASN A 116 -24.79 17.23 -44.87
N ASP A 117 -24.69 16.04 -45.49
CA ASP A 117 -25.28 15.63 -46.79
C ASP A 117 -24.57 15.85 -48.16
N VAL A 118 -24.39 14.69 -48.84
CA VAL A 118 -24.83 14.41 -50.24
C VAL A 118 -23.96 14.84 -51.45
N VAL A 119 -23.24 13.84 -51.99
CA VAL A 119 -23.21 13.39 -53.42
C VAL A 119 -22.18 13.93 -54.46
N ASP A 120 -21.66 12.95 -55.23
CA ASP A 120 -21.07 12.89 -56.60
C ASP A 120 -19.79 13.63 -57.07
N SER A 121 -18.74 12.81 -57.24
CA SER A 121 -18.13 12.45 -58.55
C SER A 121 -17.08 13.33 -59.26
N SER A 122 -16.08 12.63 -59.84
CA SER A 122 -15.22 13.03 -60.99
C SER A 122 -14.19 14.17 -60.74
N THR A 123 -13.06 14.30 -61.45
CA THR A 123 -12.54 13.57 -62.63
C THR A 123 -11.00 13.35 -62.56
N ILE A 124 -10.51 12.38 -63.34
CA ILE A 124 -9.12 11.94 -63.66
C ILE A 124 -8.49 12.95 -64.68
N PRO A 125 -7.14 13.17 -64.86
CA PRO A 125 -6.26 12.19 -65.53
C PRO A 125 -4.71 12.18 -65.37
N ASP A 126 -4.16 10.97 -65.63
CA ASP A 126 -2.91 10.60 -66.36
C ASP A 126 -1.53 11.19 -65.99
N ALA A 127 -0.39 10.50 -66.16
CA ALA A 127 -0.05 9.23 -66.85
C ALA A 127 1.02 8.44 -66.03
N ALA A 128 1.70 7.35 -66.43
CA ALA A 128 1.86 6.62 -67.71
C ALA A 128 2.32 5.15 -67.47
N ALA A 129 2.56 4.39 -68.56
CA ALA A 129 3.29 3.09 -68.58
C ALA A 129 4.11 2.97 -69.89
N PRO A 130 4.93 1.91 -70.12
CA PRO A 130 4.42 0.81 -70.98
C PRO A 130 5.09 -0.60 -70.88
N ARG A 131 4.25 -1.66 -71.00
CA ARG A 131 4.48 -2.93 -71.77
C ARG A 131 5.62 -3.89 -71.33
N GLN A 132 5.71 -5.20 -71.66
CA GLN A 132 4.84 -6.30 -72.16
C GLN A 132 5.60 -7.65 -71.88
N LEU A 133 5.26 -8.89 -72.25
CA LEU A 133 4.26 -9.51 -73.16
C LEU A 133 3.80 -10.89 -72.59
N SER A 134 3.72 -11.96 -73.42
CA SER A 134 3.36 -13.35 -73.05
C SER A 134 3.90 -14.37 -74.08
N PRO A 135 3.89 -15.69 -73.78
CA PRO A 135 3.67 -16.70 -74.82
C PRO A 135 2.85 -17.94 -74.38
N LYS A 136 2.48 -18.80 -75.34
CA LYS A 136 1.80 -20.10 -75.19
C LYS A 136 2.11 -21.00 -76.43
N PRO A 137 1.72 -22.29 -76.50
CA PRO A 137 2.50 -23.49 -76.10
C PRO A 137 2.82 -24.43 -77.30
N VAL A 138 3.26 -25.69 -77.05
CA VAL A 138 2.76 -26.97 -77.67
C VAL A 138 3.73 -28.18 -77.50
N SER A 139 3.17 -29.37 -77.21
CA SER A 139 3.72 -30.76 -77.39
C SER A 139 4.93 -31.25 -76.55
N SER A 140 5.14 -32.56 -76.28
CA SER A 140 4.21 -33.71 -76.10
C SER A 140 4.91 -34.99 -75.60
N ALA A 141 4.28 -35.74 -74.68
CA ALA A 141 4.54 -37.14 -74.29
C ALA A 141 5.92 -37.51 -73.66
N GLY A 142 6.03 -38.48 -72.75
CA GLY A 142 4.99 -39.26 -72.05
C GLY A 142 5.55 -40.52 -71.34
N ASN A 143 4.81 -41.09 -70.37
CA ASN A 143 5.19 -42.20 -69.45
C ASN A 143 6.23 -41.82 -68.37
N LYS A 144 6.23 -42.31 -67.12
CA LYS A 144 5.42 -43.25 -66.27
C LYS A 144 5.85 -42.98 -64.80
N ARG A 145 5.14 -43.28 -63.69
CA ARG A 145 3.76 -43.66 -63.32
C ARG A 145 3.73 -43.63 -61.76
N VAL A 146 2.73 -43.06 -61.06
CA VAL A 146 1.60 -43.76 -60.39
C VAL A 146 0.81 -42.73 -59.56
N LYS A 147 -0.53 -42.87 -59.55
CA LYS A 147 -1.58 -42.24 -58.69
C LYS A 147 -1.39 -40.79 -58.17
N VAL A 148 -2.31 -39.95 -58.64
CA VAL A 148 -2.77 -38.69 -58.02
C VAL A 148 -4.29 -38.80 -57.89
N GLU A 149 -4.88 -38.23 -56.84
CA GLU A 149 -6.31 -37.88 -56.79
C GLU A 149 -6.41 -36.38 -56.46
N ASN A 150 -6.78 -35.57 -57.45
CA ASN A 150 -7.06 -34.14 -57.30
C ASN A 150 -8.41 -33.82 -57.94
N GLU A 151 -9.25 -33.12 -57.16
CA GLU A 151 -9.96 -31.90 -57.54
C GLU A 151 -10.44 -31.74 -59.00
N ALA A 152 -11.76 -31.77 -59.19
CA ALA A 152 -12.41 -31.02 -60.25
C ALA A 152 -12.73 -29.61 -59.71
N GLY A 153 -12.16 -28.57 -60.32
CA GLY A 153 -12.39 -27.16 -59.93
C GLY A 153 -13.85 -26.71 -60.18
N PRO A 154 -14.35 -25.72 -59.40
CA PRO A 154 -15.75 -25.31 -59.47
C PRO A 154 -16.09 -24.48 -60.71
N GLN A 155 -17.14 -24.88 -61.42
CA GLN A 155 -17.91 -23.98 -62.31
C GLN A 155 -19.16 -23.43 -61.59
N PRO A 156 -19.67 -22.26 -62.00
CA PRO A 156 -20.51 -21.43 -61.13
C PRO A 156 -21.91 -22.01 -60.92
N LYS A 157 -22.28 -22.21 -59.65
CA LYS A 157 -23.68 -22.44 -59.24
C LYS A 157 -24.38 -21.09 -59.04
N PRO A 158 -25.69 -20.98 -59.31
CA PRO A 158 -26.39 -19.70 -59.32
C PRO A 158 -26.45 -19.05 -57.94
N ARG A 159 -26.57 -17.72 -57.90
CA ARG A 159 -26.82 -16.93 -56.69
C ARG A 159 -28.02 -17.51 -55.93
N LYS A 160 -27.78 -18.21 -54.82
CA LYS A 160 -28.82 -18.44 -53.82
C LYS A 160 -29.20 -17.08 -53.25
N LYS A 161 -30.50 -16.75 -53.27
CA LYS A 161 -31.03 -15.64 -52.46
C LYS A 161 -30.77 -15.92 -50.97
N HIS A 162 -30.79 -14.86 -50.17
CA HIS A 162 -30.36 -14.87 -48.78
C HIS A 162 -31.13 -15.89 -47.93
N ARG A 163 -30.46 -16.39 -46.89
CA ARG A 163 -30.99 -17.32 -45.88
C ARG A 163 -30.71 -16.75 -44.49
N GLU A 164 -31.03 -15.46 -44.31
CA GLU A 164 -30.66 -14.68 -43.13
C GLU A 164 -31.70 -14.77 -42.01
N ASP A 165 -32.97 -15.02 -42.32
CA ASP A 165 -34.11 -15.06 -41.39
C ASP A 165 -34.09 -16.23 -40.36
N ALA A 166 -32.94 -16.88 -40.14
CA ALA A 166 -32.79 -18.09 -39.33
C ALA A 166 -31.54 -18.12 -38.43
N ARG A 167 -30.70 -17.07 -38.41
CA ARG A 167 -29.48 -17.03 -37.60
C ARG A 167 -29.49 -15.85 -36.62
N VAL A 168 -29.17 -16.13 -35.36
CA VAL A 168 -28.89 -15.12 -34.33
C VAL A 168 -27.59 -14.40 -34.68
N ALA A 169 -27.59 -13.08 -34.53
CA ALA A 169 -26.42 -12.23 -34.81
C ALA A 169 -25.25 -12.52 -33.85
N SER A 170 -24.05 -12.12 -34.27
CA SER A 170 -22.85 -12.06 -33.43
C SER A 170 -23.02 -11.07 -32.28
N TYR A 171 -22.63 -11.45 -31.06
CA TYR A 171 -22.59 -10.54 -29.91
C TYR A 171 -21.52 -9.45 -30.06
N ASP A 172 -21.91 -8.20 -29.78
CA ASP A 172 -21.02 -7.02 -29.76
C ASP A 172 -20.91 -6.46 -28.34
N ASP A 173 -19.71 -6.50 -27.77
CA ASP A 173 -19.42 -6.03 -26.41
C ASP A 173 -19.36 -4.50 -26.29
N ASN A 174 -19.48 -3.75 -27.38
CA ASN A 174 -19.72 -2.30 -27.31
C ASN A 174 -21.11 -1.98 -26.71
N THR A 175 -22.08 -2.89 -26.82
CA THR A 175 -23.44 -2.73 -26.25
C THR A 175 -23.45 -2.71 -24.72
N GLU A 176 -22.44 -3.31 -24.05
CA GLU A 176 -22.28 -3.27 -22.58
C GLU A 176 -22.24 -1.85 -22.03
N LYS A 177 -21.82 -0.87 -22.85
CA LYS A 177 -21.75 0.54 -22.43
C LYS A 177 -23.15 1.16 -22.29
N GLU A 178 -24.11 0.73 -23.09
CA GLU A 178 -25.49 1.27 -23.08
C GLU A 178 -26.29 0.76 -21.88
N THR A 179 -25.94 -0.42 -21.37
CA THR A 179 -26.50 -1.03 -20.16
C THR A 179 -25.63 -0.85 -18.90
N SER A 180 -24.53 -0.10 -19.00
CA SER A 180 -23.59 0.08 -17.89
C SER A 180 -24.16 0.97 -16.79
N HIS A 181 -24.14 0.46 -15.55
CA HIS A 181 -24.45 1.23 -14.34
C HIS A 181 -23.23 1.95 -13.74
N LEU A 182 -22.06 1.93 -14.39
CA LEU A 182 -20.83 2.54 -13.86
C LEU A 182 -20.77 4.04 -14.15
N ALA A 183 -20.43 4.85 -13.13
CA ALA A 183 -20.32 6.31 -13.27
C ALA A 183 -19.45 6.75 -14.47
N VAL A 184 -18.33 6.06 -14.73
CA VAL A 184 -17.37 6.39 -15.80
C VAL A 184 -17.95 6.32 -17.23
N ASP A 185 -19.04 5.58 -17.42
CA ASP A 185 -19.75 5.52 -18.70
C ASP A 185 -20.79 6.64 -18.86
N GLN A 186 -21.25 7.23 -17.75
CA GLN A 186 -22.33 8.21 -17.71
C GLN A 186 -21.89 9.59 -18.24
N PRO A 187 -22.81 10.38 -18.84
CA PRO A 187 -22.51 11.74 -19.30
C PRO A 187 -22.02 12.68 -18.19
N CYS A 188 -22.49 12.51 -16.95
CA CYS A 188 -22.13 13.35 -15.80
C CYS A 188 -20.64 13.24 -15.44
N PHE A 189 -20.03 12.05 -15.53
CA PHE A 189 -18.60 11.88 -15.27
C PHE A 189 -17.75 12.63 -16.30
N LYS A 190 -18.14 12.55 -17.58
CA LYS A 190 -17.50 13.32 -18.67
C LYS A 190 -17.77 14.83 -18.61
N ALA A 191 -18.82 15.27 -17.93
CA ALA A 191 -19.05 16.67 -17.63
C ALA A 191 -18.06 17.15 -16.55
N ALA A 192 -17.96 16.42 -15.42
CA ALA A 192 -17.00 16.73 -14.36
C ALA A 192 -15.53 16.68 -14.83
N GLU A 193 -15.15 15.69 -15.66
CA GLU A 193 -13.82 15.65 -16.34
C GLU A 193 -13.52 16.92 -17.14
N LYS A 194 -14.53 17.51 -17.81
CA LYS A 194 -14.35 18.70 -18.66
C LYS A 194 -14.37 20.01 -17.88
N LEU A 195 -15.06 20.06 -16.74
CA LEU A 195 -15.14 21.27 -15.91
C LEU A 195 -13.80 21.59 -15.24
N VAL A 196 -12.99 20.58 -14.88
CA VAL A 196 -11.65 20.80 -14.28
C VAL A 196 -10.72 21.65 -15.15
N PRO A 197 -10.40 21.28 -16.41
CA PRO A 197 -9.53 22.12 -17.25
C PRO A 197 -10.17 23.47 -17.56
N LEU A 198 -11.49 23.57 -17.69
CA LEU A 198 -12.20 24.84 -17.89
C LEU A 198 -11.99 25.80 -16.69
N VAL A 199 -12.11 25.29 -15.47
CA VAL A 199 -11.88 26.03 -14.22
C VAL A 199 -10.40 26.45 -14.07
N CYS A 200 -9.46 25.56 -14.37
CA CYS A 200 -8.03 25.87 -14.37
C CYS A 200 -7.67 26.94 -15.43
N ASP A 201 -8.10 26.75 -16.68
CA ASP A 201 -7.75 27.61 -17.81
C ASP A 201 -8.31 29.01 -17.66
N LYS A 202 -9.52 29.14 -17.11
CA LYS A 202 -10.13 30.45 -16.80
C LYS A 202 -9.23 31.31 -15.88
N ILE A 203 -8.52 30.69 -14.93
CA ILE A 203 -7.57 31.38 -14.04
C ILE A 203 -6.22 31.59 -14.73
N LEU A 204 -5.70 30.58 -15.45
CA LEU A 204 -4.41 30.67 -16.13
C LEU A 204 -4.40 31.75 -17.22
N ILE A 205 -5.41 31.79 -18.09
CA ILE A 205 -5.58 32.82 -19.13
C ILE A 205 -5.67 34.22 -18.51
N LYS A 206 -6.37 34.35 -17.38
CA LYS A 206 -6.47 35.63 -16.66
C LYS A 206 -5.12 36.08 -16.10
N HIS A 207 -4.36 35.16 -15.52
CA HIS A 207 -3.01 35.44 -14.99
C HIS A 207 -2.03 35.80 -16.11
N GLU A 208 -2.03 35.08 -17.23
CA GLU A 208 -1.19 35.38 -18.41
C GLU A 208 -1.52 36.76 -19.00
N ALA A 209 -2.81 37.14 -19.07
CA ALA A 209 -3.24 38.47 -19.46
C ALA A 209 -2.83 39.58 -18.46
N LEU A 210 -2.58 39.25 -17.19
CA LEU A 210 -2.06 40.18 -16.18
C LEU A 210 -0.52 40.28 -16.23
N LEU A 211 0.20 39.17 -16.46
CA LEU A 211 1.63 39.15 -16.74
C LEU A 211 1.96 40.04 -17.95
N GLY A 212 1.19 39.93 -19.04
CA GLY A 212 1.30 40.81 -20.22
C GLY A 212 1.02 42.30 -19.95
N ARG A 213 0.38 42.63 -18.81
CA ARG A 213 0.17 44.00 -18.31
C ARG A 213 1.20 44.43 -17.25
N GLY A 214 2.24 43.62 -17.03
CA GLY A 214 3.33 43.91 -16.09
C GLY A 214 3.09 43.47 -14.64
N TYR A 215 2.04 42.66 -14.38
CA TYR A 215 1.80 42.13 -13.04
C TYR A 215 2.67 40.92 -12.74
N TYR A 216 3.59 41.06 -11.78
CA TYR A 216 4.46 39.97 -11.32
C TYR A 216 4.30 39.74 -9.81
N ASP A 217 3.85 38.54 -9.45
CA ASP A 217 3.70 38.03 -8.08
C ASP A 217 4.15 36.56 -8.07
N ARG A 218 5.19 36.25 -7.27
CA ARG A 218 5.79 34.90 -7.23
C ARG A 218 4.90 33.87 -6.52
N GLU A 219 4.13 34.31 -5.53
CA GLU A 219 3.22 33.43 -4.79
C GLU A 219 2.07 33.01 -5.74
N ILE A 220 1.58 33.93 -6.57
CA ILE A 220 0.58 33.62 -7.61
C ILE A 220 1.13 32.74 -8.73
N GLU A 221 2.35 32.96 -9.23
CA GLU A 221 2.93 32.04 -10.24
C GLU A 221 3.11 30.61 -9.71
N ALA A 222 3.46 30.47 -8.42
CA ALA A 222 3.54 29.16 -7.75
C ALA A 222 2.16 28.48 -7.59
N ILE A 223 1.09 29.25 -7.36
CA ILE A 223 -0.29 28.74 -7.38
C ILE A 223 -0.73 28.38 -8.82
N CYS A 224 -0.44 29.22 -9.80
CA CYS A 224 -0.69 28.95 -11.23
C CYS A 224 0.04 27.70 -11.72
N THR A 225 1.25 27.42 -11.23
CA THR A 225 1.95 26.16 -11.52
C THR A 225 1.14 24.94 -11.08
N LYS A 226 0.41 25.02 -9.95
CA LYS A 226 -0.50 23.94 -9.52
C LYS A 226 -1.73 23.83 -10.41
N PHE A 227 -2.31 24.95 -10.86
CA PHE A 227 -3.40 24.90 -11.85
C PHE A 227 -2.94 24.28 -13.19
N LYS A 228 -1.70 24.58 -13.64
CA LYS A 228 -1.08 23.96 -14.83
C LYS A 228 -0.98 22.43 -14.69
N ASP A 229 -0.75 21.90 -13.49
CA ASP A 229 -0.80 20.46 -13.22
C ASP A 229 -2.22 19.89 -13.11
N LEU A 230 -3.10 20.50 -12.31
CA LEU A 230 -4.46 20.01 -12.07
C LEU A 230 -5.34 20.02 -13.34
N ARG A 231 -5.02 20.88 -14.33
CA ARG A 231 -5.62 20.86 -15.67
C ARG A 231 -5.60 19.48 -16.32
N TYR A 232 -4.54 18.71 -16.10
CA TYR A 232 -4.37 17.37 -16.67
C TYR A 232 -5.03 16.32 -15.77
N VAL A 233 -6.35 16.20 -15.86
CA VAL A 233 -7.19 15.30 -15.03
C VAL A 233 -6.66 13.86 -14.96
N CYS A 234 -6.07 13.36 -16.05
CA CYS A 234 -5.44 12.04 -16.10
C CYS A 234 -4.30 11.84 -15.07
N LYS A 235 -3.62 12.90 -14.62
CA LYS A 235 -2.60 12.83 -13.54
C LYS A 235 -3.21 12.54 -12.17
N ALA A 236 -4.51 12.76 -11.98
CA ALA A 236 -5.20 12.50 -10.71
C ALA A 236 -5.75 11.07 -10.61
N TYR A 237 -5.72 10.30 -11.70
CA TYR A 237 -6.14 8.91 -11.71
C TYR A 237 -5.01 7.97 -11.27
N PRO A 238 -5.32 6.89 -10.52
CA PRO A 238 -4.37 5.83 -10.25
C PRO A 238 -3.81 5.23 -11.54
N GLY A 239 -2.60 4.65 -11.44
CA GLY A 239 -1.99 3.92 -12.56
C GLY A 239 -2.83 2.72 -13.02
N ALA A 240 -2.46 2.17 -14.17
CA ALA A 240 -3.16 1.05 -14.79
C ALA A 240 -3.30 -0.14 -13.83
N SER A 241 -4.51 -0.73 -13.78
CA SER A 241 -4.85 -1.81 -12.85
C SER A 241 -4.51 -3.16 -13.48
N ILE A 242 -3.51 -3.86 -12.94
CA ILE A 242 -2.97 -5.10 -13.51
C ILE A 242 -3.70 -6.32 -12.95
N VAL A 243 -4.29 -7.11 -13.85
CA VAL A 243 -4.98 -8.37 -13.56
C VAL A 243 -4.13 -9.54 -14.06
N GLY A 244 -3.44 -10.24 -13.15
CA GLY A 244 -2.61 -11.40 -13.48
C GLY A 244 -3.39 -12.70 -13.55
N PHE A 245 -3.18 -13.52 -14.59
CA PHE A 245 -3.83 -14.82 -14.77
C PHE A 245 -2.89 -15.95 -14.36
N LEU A 246 -3.07 -16.49 -13.16
CA LEU A 246 -2.24 -17.53 -12.56
C LEU A 246 -2.90 -18.91 -12.65
N GLY A 247 -2.17 -19.94 -13.09
CA GLY A 247 -2.65 -21.32 -13.10
C GLY A 247 -1.91 -22.20 -14.08
N ASP A 248 -2.25 -23.50 -14.09
CA ASP A 248 -1.57 -24.51 -14.90
C ASP A 248 -1.82 -24.38 -16.42
N THR A 249 -1.11 -25.19 -17.20
CA THR A 249 -1.34 -25.37 -18.65
C THR A 249 -2.72 -26.02 -18.91
N ALA A 250 -3.34 -25.75 -20.05
CA ALA A 250 -4.67 -26.22 -20.44
C ALA A 250 -5.84 -25.86 -19.47
N ALA A 251 -5.59 -25.04 -18.45
CA ALA A 251 -6.60 -24.57 -17.49
C ALA A 251 -7.62 -23.56 -18.08
N GLY A 252 -7.37 -23.07 -19.31
CA GLY A 252 -8.24 -22.14 -20.03
C GLY A 252 -7.85 -20.67 -19.94
N LYS A 253 -6.61 -20.34 -19.52
CA LYS A 253 -6.13 -18.95 -19.37
C LYS A 253 -6.24 -18.13 -20.65
N SER A 254 -5.57 -18.55 -21.72
CA SER A 254 -5.56 -17.83 -23.01
C SER A 254 -6.96 -17.64 -23.60
N SER A 255 -7.80 -18.68 -23.59
CA SER A 255 -9.16 -18.61 -24.13
C SER A 255 -10.09 -17.76 -23.25
N LEU A 256 -9.88 -17.73 -21.93
CA LEU A 256 -10.59 -16.81 -21.04
C LEU A 256 -10.22 -15.36 -21.36
N ILE A 257 -8.93 -15.05 -21.54
CA ILE A 257 -8.47 -13.71 -21.92
C ILE A 257 -9.04 -13.30 -23.29
N ASN A 258 -9.06 -14.20 -24.27
CA ASN A 258 -9.67 -13.96 -25.58
C ASN A 258 -11.18 -13.65 -25.47
N CYS A 259 -11.94 -14.38 -24.63
CA CYS A 259 -13.34 -14.07 -24.34
C CYS A 259 -13.51 -12.72 -23.60
N LEU A 260 -12.67 -12.42 -22.61
CA LEU A 260 -12.68 -11.14 -21.89
C LEU A 260 -12.35 -9.94 -22.79
N LEU A 261 -11.65 -10.16 -23.91
CA LEU A 261 -11.38 -9.16 -24.95
C LEU A 261 -12.44 -9.12 -26.07
N ASN A 262 -13.44 -10.01 -26.02
CA ASN A 262 -14.39 -10.31 -27.11
C ASN A 262 -13.69 -10.56 -28.47
N ARG A 263 -12.50 -11.20 -28.46
CA ARG A 263 -11.69 -11.44 -29.65
C ARG A 263 -10.88 -12.73 -29.58
N GLU A 264 -10.98 -13.54 -30.62
CA GLU A 264 -10.21 -14.77 -30.77
C GLU A 264 -8.76 -14.51 -31.22
N ASN A 265 -7.87 -15.45 -30.92
CA ASN A 265 -6.48 -15.49 -31.41
C ASN A 265 -5.60 -14.27 -31.02
N ILE A 266 -5.97 -13.54 -29.97
CA ILE A 266 -5.15 -12.45 -29.41
C ILE A 266 -4.01 -13.03 -28.58
N VAL A 267 -4.35 -13.83 -27.55
CA VAL A 267 -3.42 -14.70 -26.82
C VAL A 267 -3.41 -16.08 -27.47
N GLY A 268 -2.24 -16.73 -27.51
CA GLY A 268 -2.08 -18.05 -28.11
C GLY A 268 -2.75 -19.17 -27.32
N GLU A 269 -3.65 -19.89 -27.96
CA GLU A 269 -4.33 -21.09 -27.43
C GLU A 269 -3.55 -22.35 -27.86
N ASN A 270 -2.33 -22.51 -27.34
CA ASN A 270 -1.44 -23.62 -27.69
C ASN A 270 -1.67 -24.82 -26.75
N ASP A 271 -2.31 -25.89 -27.24
CA ASP A 271 -2.51 -27.16 -26.51
C ASP A 271 -1.39 -28.22 -26.76
N ASP A 272 -0.33 -27.88 -27.51
CA ASP A 272 0.77 -28.77 -27.96
C ASP A 272 1.73 -29.29 -26.85
N GLY A 273 1.28 -29.34 -25.59
CA GLY A 273 1.97 -30.00 -24.47
C GLY A 273 3.25 -29.33 -23.93
N ASP A 274 3.72 -28.26 -24.57
CA ASP A 274 4.88 -27.46 -24.13
C ASP A 274 4.41 -26.24 -23.31
N SER A 275 5.30 -25.64 -22.51
CA SER A 275 4.95 -24.56 -21.57
C SER A 275 4.63 -23.23 -22.30
N GLY A 276 3.37 -23.05 -22.71
CA GLY A 276 2.94 -22.08 -23.73
C GLY A 276 3.31 -20.60 -23.52
N THR A 277 3.52 -20.16 -22.27
CA THR A 277 3.93 -18.79 -21.94
C THR A 277 5.24 -18.82 -21.13
N SER A 278 6.34 -18.33 -21.70
CA SER A 278 7.65 -18.24 -21.02
C SER A 278 7.97 -16.86 -20.44
N VAL A 279 7.24 -15.84 -20.87
CA VAL A 279 7.44 -14.42 -20.53
C VAL A 279 6.06 -13.82 -20.24
N PRO A 280 5.88 -12.97 -19.20
CA PRO A 280 4.61 -12.31 -18.94
C PRO A 280 4.13 -11.47 -20.13
N GLN A 281 2.85 -11.63 -20.50
CA GLN A 281 2.24 -10.94 -21.64
C GLN A 281 1.08 -10.06 -21.18
N GLU A 282 1.32 -8.75 -21.17
CA GLU A 282 0.32 -7.73 -20.89
C GLU A 282 -0.50 -7.39 -22.14
N LEU A 283 -1.77 -7.06 -21.92
CA LEU A 283 -2.70 -6.51 -22.90
C LEU A 283 -3.24 -5.21 -22.33
N ALA A 284 -2.98 -4.11 -23.03
CA ALA A 284 -3.29 -2.75 -22.63
C ALA A 284 -4.08 -2.04 -23.74
N MET A 285 -4.74 -0.93 -23.38
CA MET A 285 -5.43 -0.09 -24.35
C MET A 285 -4.44 0.46 -25.39
N ALA A 286 -4.90 0.64 -26.63
CA ALA A 286 -4.12 1.33 -27.66
C ALA A 286 -3.85 2.79 -27.28
N ASP A 287 -2.67 3.29 -27.60
CA ASP A 287 -2.29 4.68 -27.34
C ASP A 287 -3.09 5.65 -28.23
N VAL A 288 -3.18 6.92 -27.81
CA VAL A 288 -4.02 7.94 -28.45
C VAL A 288 -3.59 8.23 -29.89
N ASP A 289 -2.28 8.14 -30.15
CA ASP A 289 -1.59 8.33 -31.43
C ASP A 289 -1.34 7.02 -32.20
N GLN A 290 -1.80 5.87 -31.70
CA GLN A 290 -1.55 4.58 -32.35
C GLN A 290 -2.36 4.42 -33.64
N MET A 291 -1.65 4.32 -34.76
CA MET A 291 -2.20 4.19 -36.11
C MET A 291 -2.61 2.75 -36.45
N GLU A 292 -1.74 1.76 -36.20
CA GLU A 292 -2.01 0.34 -36.47
C GLU A 292 -2.98 -0.27 -35.44
N SER A 293 -3.73 -1.29 -35.86
CA SER A 293 -4.72 -1.93 -34.97
C SER A 293 -4.10 -2.63 -33.76
N ILE A 294 -2.84 -3.05 -33.86
CA ILE A 294 -2.05 -3.69 -32.80
C ILE A 294 -0.62 -3.12 -32.82
N LYS A 295 -0.14 -2.68 -31.66
CA LYS A 295 1.28 -2.44 -31.37
C LYS A 295 1.73 -3.38 -30.25
N VAL A 296 2.89 -4.00 -30.38
CA VAL A 296 3.53 -4.80 -29.32
C VAL A 296 4.87 -4.20 -28.98
N VAL A 297 5.13 -4.02 -27.69
CA VAL A 297 6.42 -3.58 -27.16
C VAL A 297 7.05 -4.73 -26.36
N VAL A 298 8.22 -5.18 -26.82
CA VAL A 298 9.05 -6.17 -26.15
C VAL A 298 10.01 -5.44 -25.23
N HIS A 299 9.79 -5.54 -23.92
CA HIS A 299 10.63 -4.91 -22.91
C HIS A 299 11.70 -5.88 -22.42
N TYR A 300 12.98 -5.55 -22.59
CA TYR A 300 14.08 -6.38 -22.11
C TYR A 300 14.45 -6.09 -20.66
N CYS A 301 15.25 -6.99 -20.06
CA CYS A 301 15.88 -6.76 -18.77
C CYS A 301 16.87 -5.58 -18.81
N PRO A 302 16.95 -4.77 -17.75
CA PRO A 302 17.96 -3.73 -17.62
C PRO A 302 19.35 -4.34 -17.43
N GLN A 303 20.40 -3.61 -17.83
CA GLN A 303 21.80 -4.09 -17.85
C GLN A 303 22.21 -4.83 -16.57
N ARG A 304 22.02 -4.21 -15.39
CA ARG A 304 22.33 -4.82 -14.08
C ARG A 304 21.67 -6.18 -13.83
N LYS A 305 20.48 -6.45 -14.40
CA LYS A 305 19.84 -7.77 -14.31
C LYS A 305 20.44 -8.76 -15.32
N VAL A 306 20.87 -8.31 -16.49
CA VAL A 306 21.63 -9.15 -17.44
C VAL A 306 22.97 -9.57 -16.83
N ASP A 307 23.72 -8.65 -16.23
CA ASP A 307 24.99 -8.95 -15.54
C ASP A 307 24.79 -9.98 -14.42
N ALA A 308 23.76 -9.81 -13.60
CA ALA A 308 23.41 -10.74 -12.53
C ALA A 308 23.00 -12.13 -13.05
N LEU A 309 22.24 -12.19 -14.15
CA LEU A 309 21.86 -13.45 -14.80
C LEU A 309 23.07 -14.21 -15.36
N VAL A 310 23.97 -13.51 -16.08
CA VAL A 310 25.19 -14.10 -16.62
C VAL A 310 26.10 -14.60 -15.49
N LYS A 311 26.27 -13.82 -14.41
CA LYS A 311 27.04 -14.26 -13.24
C LYS A 311 26.41 -15.48 -12.58
N GLN A 312 25.12 -15.43 -12.25
CA GLN A 312 24.44 -16.55 -11.58
C GLN A 312 24.53 -17.83 -12.40
N TYR A 313 24.27 -17.76 -13.72
CA TYR A 313 24.31 -18.96 -14.55
C TYR A 313 25.72 -19.52 -14.75
N SER A 314 26.76 -18.67 -14.75
CA SER A 314 28.15 -19.14 -14.74
C SER A 314 28.49 -19.84 -13.41
N GLN A 315 28.00 -19.30 -12.28
CA GLN A 315 28.13 -19.91 -10.96
C GLN A 315 27.37 -21.26 -10.86
N ASP A 316 26.13 -21.32 -11.33
CA ASP A 316 25.31 -22.55 -11.36
C ASP A 316 25.94 -23.65 -12.26
N ILE A 317 26.79 -23.29 -13.23
CA ILE A 317 27.58 -24.24 -14.04
C ILE A 317 28.82 -24.70 -13.27
N TYR A 318 29.61 -23.77 -12.73
CA TYR A 318 30.82 -24.09 -11.97
C TYR A 318 30.52 -24.93 -10.71
N GLU A 319 29.42 -24.65 -10.00
CA GLU A 319 28.93 -25.44 -8.87
C GLU A 319 28.70 -26.90 -9.30
N TYR A 320 27.92 -27.13 -10.38
CA TYR A 320 27.69 -28.48 -10.89
C TYR A 320 28.98 -29.19 -11.28
N ASP A 321 29.88 -28.53 -12.02
CA ASP A 321 31.10 -29.20 -12.51
C ASP A 321 32.07 -29.53 -11.34
N SER A 322 32.19 -28.64 -10.35
CA SER A 322 33.13 -28.78 -9.22
C SER A 322 32.66 -29.65 -8.04
N THR A 323 31.35 -29.76 -7.77
CA THR A 323 30.83 -30.60 -6.67
C THR A 323 31.05 -32.10 -6.93
N ASP A 324 31.41 -32.88 -5.90
CA ASP A 324 31.39 -34.35 -6.00
C ASP A 324 29.94 -34.87 -5.93
N LYS A 325 29.49 -35.52 -7.00
CA LYS A 325 28.11 -36.00 -7.17
C LYS A 325 27.82 -37.25 -6.33
N SER A 326 28.82 -37.84 -5.68
CA SER A 326 28.68 -39.02 -4.83
C SER A 326 28.37 -38.70 -3.35
N GLU A 327 28.54 -37.44 -2.93
CA GLU A 327 28.22 -36.98 -1.57
C GLU A 327 26.79 -36.43 -1.42
N LEU A 328 26.09 -36.16 -2.53
CA LEU A 328 24.74 -35.57 -2.57
C LEU A 328 23.62 -36.61 -2.47
N ASP A 329 22.48 -36.20 -1.92
CA ASP A 329 21.24 -36.98 -2.00
C ASP A 329 20.54 -36.90 -3.38
N GLY A 330 19.49 -37.71 -3.57
CA GLY A 330 18.79 -37.83 -4.85
C GLY A 330 17.96 -36.60 -5.27
N GLU A 331 17.53 -35.74 -4.35
CA GLU A 331 16.84 -34.48 -4.61
C GLU A 331 17.81 -33.28 -4.69
N GLU A 332 18.94 -33.35 -3.97
CA GLU A 332 20.07 -32.42 -4.10
C GLU A 332 20.72 -32.54 -5.49
N LEU A 333 21.13 -33.74 -5.90
CA LEU A 333 21.74 -34.00 -7.21
C LEU A 333 20.79 -33.61 -8.36
N LYS A 334 19.49 -33.87 -8.18
CA LYS A 334 18.42 -33.48 -9.11
C LYS A 334 18.25 -31.96 -9.17
N THR A 335 18.29 -31.27 -8.04
CA THR A 335 18.29 -29.79 -7.96
C THR A 335 19.50 -29.19 -8.67
N LEU A 336 20.70 -29.70 -8.40
CA LEU A 336 21.96 -29.23 -8.99
C LEU A 336 21.99 -29.48 -10.51
N SER A 337 21.54 -30.65 -10.95
CA SER A 337 21.37 -30.97 -12.37
C SER A 337 20.35 -30.04 -13.07
N MET A 338 19.24 -29.70 -12.41
CA MET A 338 18.25 -28.76 -12.96
C MET A 338 18.81 -27.35 -13.11
N LYS A 339 19.63 -26.87 -12.16
CA LYS A 339 20.38 -25.60 -12.29
C LYS A 339 21.25 -25.61 -13.54
N TYR A 340 22.15 -26.60 -13.64
CA TYR A 340 23.12 -26.76 -14.73
C TYR A 340 22.49 -26.74 -16.13
N HIS A 341 21.48 -27.58 -16.35
CA HIS A 341 20.78 -27.65 -17.63
C HIS A 341 20.02 -26.35 -17.96
N THR A 342 19.51 -25.64 -16.95
CA THR A 342 18.90 -24.32 -17.14
C THR A 342 19.94 -23.27 -17.55
N ALA A 343 21.11 -23.30 -16.92
CA ALA A 343 22.21 -22.36 -17.17
C ALA A 343 22.84 -22.55 -18.56
N LEU A 344 23.19 -23.78 -18.93
CA LEU A 344 23.64 -24.09 -20.30
C LEU A 344 22.54 -23.78 -21.32
N GLY A 345 21.28 -24.06 -20.98
CA GLY A 345 20.11 -23.70 -21.78
C GLY A 345 20.01 -22.20 -22.06
N PHE A 346 20.25 -21.34 -21.06
CA PHE A 346 20.28 -19.88 -21.21
C PHE A 346 21.35 -19.43 -22.21
N PHE A 347 22.60 -19.86 -22.02
CA PHE A 347 23.71 -19.43 -22.90
C PHE A 347 23.57 -19.98 -24.32
N THR A 348 23.24 -21.26 -24.50
CA THR A 348 23.01 -21.85 -25.84
C THR A 348 21.82 -21.21 -26.56
N THR A 349 20.73 -20.89 -25.85
CA THR A 349 19.57 -20.19 -26.43
C THR A 349 19.94 -18.81 -27.00
N LEU A 350 20.80 -18.06 -26.30
CA LEU A 350 21.22 -16.72 -26.71
C LEU A 350 22.36 -16.72 -27.74
N LEU A 351 23.33 -17.63 -27.60
CA LEU A 351 24.63 -17.52 -28.25
C LEU A 351 24.93 -18.59 -29.31
N CYS A 352 24.01 -19.52 -29.62
CA CYS A 352 24.27 -20.65 -30.54
C CYS A 352 24.69 -20.32 -31.99
N GLY A 353 24.69 -19.04 -32.39
CA GLY A 353 25.39 -18.60 -33.61
C GLY A 353 26.93 -18.70 -33.51
N ARG A 354 27.47 -18.57 -32.29
CA ARG A 354 28.89 -18.76 -31.93
C ARG A 354 29.21 -20.24 -31.80
N GLU A 355 30.43 -20.64 -32.16
CA GLU A 355 30.82 -22.06 -32.19
C GLU A 355 30.86 -22.66 -30.78
N GLU A 356 31.31 -21.84 -29.81
CA GLU A 356 31.44 -22.15 -28.38
C GLU A 356 30.10 -22.40 -27.68
N PHE A 357 28.98 -22.03 -28.29
CA PHE A 357 27.64 -22.18 -27.70
C PHE A 357 26.65 -22.87 -28.64
N ARG A 358 27.14 -23.44 -29.75
CA ARG A 358 26.32 -24.12 -30.77
C ARG A 358 25.66 -25.40 -30.24
N THR A 359 26.27 -26.04 -29.24
CA THR A 359 25.73 -27.21 -28.54
C THR A 359 25.96 -27.09 -27.03
N LEU A 360 25.28 -27.92 -26.23
CA LEU A 360 25.44 -27.93 -24.77
C LEU A 360 26.86 -28.34 -24.36
N GLU A 361 27.46 -29.29 -25.08
CA GLU A 361 28.81 -29.78 -24.86
C GLU A 361 29.86 -28.70 -25.18
N ALA A 362 29.66 -27.92 -26.25
CA ALA A 362 30.52 -26.78 -26.57
C ALA A 362 30.47 -25.71 -25.45
N ALA A 363 29.27 -25.40 -24.96
CA ALA A 363 29.07 -24.44 -23.87
C ALA A 363 29.71 -24.92 -22.55
N ALA A 364 29.59 -26.22 -22.22
CA ALA A 364 30.30 -26.80 -21.07
C ALA A 364 31.83 -26.69 -21.23
N LEU A 365 32.38 -26.96 -22.44
CA LEU A 365 33.81 -26.79 -22.75
C LEU A 365 34.29 -25.32 -22.79
N PHE A 366 33.37 -24.36 -22.80
CA PHE A 366 33.69 -22.94 -22.57
C PHE A 366 33.82 -22.66 -21.06
N PHE A 367 32.84 -23.06 -20.25
CA PHE A 367 32.82 -22.78 -18.80
C PHE A 367 33.79 -23.63 -17.99
N ALA A 368 34.12 -24.86 -18.41
CA ALA A 368 35.11 -25.74 -17.78
C ALA A 368 36.57 -25.20 -17.80
N ARG A 369 36.77 -23.96 -18.25
CA ARG A 369 38.03 -23.21 -18.19
C ARG A 369 38.15 -22.34 -16.93
N ALA A 370 37.03 -22.07 -16.26
CA ALA A 370 36.98 -21.20 -15.09
C ALA A 370 37.72 -21.82 -13.89
N GLN A 371 38.52 -21.02 -13.19
CA GLN A 371 39.30 -21.46 -12.02
C GLN A 371 38.57 -21.22 -10.70
N SER A 372 37.47 -20.46 -10.71
CA SER A 372 36.54 -20.29 -9.59
C SER A 372 35.12 -20.01 -10.10
N ASP A 373 34.16 -19.97 -9.17
CA ASP A 373 32.79 -19.49 -9.40
C ASP A 373 32.72 -18.00 -9.82
N THR A 374 33.84 -17.30 -9.68
CA THR A 374 33.99 -15.84 -9.76
C THR A 374 35.06 -15.42 -10.78
N ASP A 375 35.51 -16.34 -11.63
CA ASP A 375 36.50 -16.15 -12.68
C ASP A 375 36.13 -14.98 -13.61
N GLU A 376 36.84 -13.86 -13.47
CA GLU A 376 36.48 -12.61 -14.17
C GLU A 376 36.73 -12.70 -15.68
N ASP A 377 37.73 -13.45 -16.14
CA ASP A 377 38.03 -13.64 -17.57
C ASP A 377 36.88 -14.39 -18.27
N VAL A 378 36.41 -15.50 -17.69
CA VAL A 378 35.28 -16.28 -18.23
C VAL A 378 33.96 -15.50 -18.11
N LEU A 379 33.76 -14.79 -16.99
CA LEU A 379 32.57 -13.96 -16.77
C LEU A 379 32.48 -12.79 -17.75
N ASP A 380 33.56 -12.04 -17.98
CA ASP A 380 33.55 -10.87 -18.88
C ASP A 380 33.52 -11.28 -20.35
N ALA A 381 34.12 -12.41 -20.72
CA ALA A 381 33.90 -13.01 -22.04
C ALA A 381 32.42 -13.38 -22.26
N ALA A 382 31.79 -14.06 -21.29
CA ALA A 382 30.37 -14.43 -21.37
C ALA A 382 29.45 -13.19 -21.41
N LYS A 383 29.70 -12.18 -20.58
CA LYS A 383 28.97 -10.89 -20.62
C LYS A 383 29.15 -10.22 -21.98
N GLY A 384 30.39 -10.12 -22.47
CA GLY A 384 30.72 -9.51 -23.76
C GLY A 384 29.93 -10.13 -24.91
N TYR A 385 29.87 -11.45 -24.98
CA TYR A 385 29.13 -12.17 -26.02
C TYR A 385 27.61 -11.96 -25.92
N VAL A 386 27.06 -11.87 -24.70
CA VAL A 386 25.64 -11.53 -24.48
C VAL A 386 25.36 -10.07 -24.86
N TYR A 387 26.30 -9.14 -24.61
CA TYR A 387 26.17 -7.73 -25.01
C TYR A 387 26.32 -7.51 -26.51
N GLU A 388 27.22 -8.22 -27.20
CA GLU A 388 27.26 -8.27 -28.66
C GLU A 388 25.93 -8.78 -29.24
N TYR A 389 25.39 -9.88 -28.72
CA TYR A 389 24.09 -10.38 -29.17
C TYR A 389 22.97 -9.36 -28.94
N ILE A 390 22.95 -8.70 -27.76
CA ILE A 390 22.03 -7.60 -27.45
C ILE A 390 22.13 -6.44 -28.46
N GLN A 391 23.33 -6.13 -28.98
CA GLN A 391 23.54 -5.08 -29.99
C GLN A 391 23.01 -5.47 -31.38
N THR A 392 22.79 -6.76 -31.65
CA THR A 392 22.15 -7.21 -32.90
C THR A 392 20.61 -7.09 -32.89
N LEU A 393 20.01 -6.84 -31.72
CA LEU A 393 18.57 -6.67 -31.57
C LEU A 393 18.17 -5.22 -31.90
N ASP A 394 17.14 -5.05 -32.72
CA ASP A 394 16.57 -3.74 -33.03
C ASP A 394 15.94 -3.11 -31.78
N ARG A 395 16.64 -2.18 -31.14
CA ARG A 395 16.33 -1.68 -29.79
C ARG A 395 16.40 -0.16 -29.70
N THR A 396 15.23 0.46 -29.54
CA THR A 396 15.06 1.86 -29.12
C THR A 396 14.72 1.91 -27.64
N ASP A 397 15.42 2.74 -26.86
CA ASP A 397 15.22 2.91 -25.40
C ASP A 397 15.09 1.57 -24.63
N GLY A 398 15.92 0.61 -25.04
CA GLY A 398 15.99 -0.70 -24.43
C GLY A 398 14.79 -1.61 -24.69
N CYS A 399 13.92 -1.32 -25.67
CA CYS A 399 12.75 -2.10 -26.08
C CYS A 399 12.74 -2.36 -27.61
N THR A 400 12.02 -3.38 -28.09
CA THR A 400 11.73 -3.59 -29.53
C THR A 400 10.24 -3.42 -29.79
N THR A 401 9.85 -2.69 -30.83
CA THR A 401 8.44 -2.43 -31.17
C THR A 401 8.04 -3.16 -32.45
N ILE A 402 6.92 -3.88 -32.42
CA ILE A 402 6.34 -4.62 -33.56
C ILE A 402 4.92 -4.10 -33.78
N VAL A 403 4.61 -3.65 -34.99
CA VAL A 403 3.26 -3.15 -35.34
C VAL A 403 2.59 -4.02 -36.41
N GLY A 404 1.26 -4.01 -36.43
CA GLY A 404 0.50 -4.69 -37.48
C GLY A 404 -1.02 -4.55 -37.34
N ASN A 405 -1.74 -4.83 -38.44
CA ASN A 405 -3.20 -4.75 -38.47
C ASN A 405 -3.92 -6.08 -38.19
N THR A 406 -3.19 -7.19 -38.03
CA THR A 406 -3.77 -8.48 -37.60
C THR A 406 -2.83 -9.17 -36.61
N MET A 407 -3.40 -9.87 -35.62
CA MET A 407 -2.57 -10.54 -34.61
C MET A 407 -1.75 -11.70 -35.22
N SER A 408 -2.21 -12.31 -36.31
CA SER A 408 -1.43 -13.33 -37.04
C SER A 408 -0.08 -12.77 -37.55
N ALA A 409 -0.09 -11.58 -38.16
CA ALA A 409 1.13 -10.93 -38.68
C ALA A 409 2.09 -10.48 -37.55
N VAL A 410 1.54 -10.07 -36.41
CA VAL A 410 2.33 -9.70 -35.22
C VAL A 410 2.89 -10.95 -34.52
N ASN A 411 2.06 -11.99 -34.31
CA ASN A 411 2.46 -13.26 -33.69
C ASN A 411 3.62 -13.95 -34.43
N HIS A 412 3.68 -13.86 -35.77
CA HIS A 412 4.79 -14.41 -36.55
C HIS A 412 6.13 -13.75 -36.20
N GLN A 413 6.14 -12.41 -36.06
CA GLN A 413 7.32 -11.62 -35.67
C GLN A 413 7.62 -11.74 -34.17
N LEU A 414 6.60 -11.96 -33.34
CA LEU A 414 6.70 -12.03 -31.88
C LEU A 414 7.22 -13.38 -31.37
N LYS A 415 7.19 -14.43 -32.21
CA LYS A 415 7.60 -15.80 -31.88
C LYS A 415 8.96 -15.93 -31.15
N PRO A 416 10.09 -15.32 -31.60
CA PRO A 416 11.37 -15.42 -30.90
C PRO A 416 11.43 -14.71 -29.54
N TYR A 417 10.45 -13.88 -29.17
CA TYR A 417 10.44 -13.19 -27.88
C TYR A 417 9.62 -13.93 -26.81
N ARG A 418 8.79 -14.89 -27.20
CA ARG A 418 7.87 -15.64 -26.32
C ARG A 418 8.45 -16.94 -25.75
N GLY A 419 9.52 -17.47 -26.31
CA GLY A 419 10.10 -18.77 -25.95
C GLY A 419 11.16 -19.27 -26.94
N PRO A 420 11.67 -20.51 -26.76
CA PRO A 420 12.72 -21.07 -27.59
C PRO A 420 12.24 -21.32 -29.03
N VAL A 421 13.05 -20.94 -30.02
CA VAL A 421 12.74 -21.15 -31.44
C VAL A 421 13.13 -22.57 -31.83
N ARG A 422 12.13 -23.47 -31.94
CA ARG A 422 12.34 -24.82 -32.49
C ARG A 422 12.86 -24.72 -33.92
N ALA A 423 14.08 -25.22 -34.16
CA ALA A 423 14.60 -25.46 -35.50
C ALA A 423 13.75 -26.52 -36.23
N GLN A 424 13.76 -26.49 -37.56
CA GLN A 424 13.23 -27.62 -38.36
C GLN A 424 14.14 -28.85 -38.16
N ALA A 425 13.60 -30.07 -38.32
CA ALA A 425 14.36 -31.29 -38.07
C ALA A 425 15.63 -31.37 -38.95
N GLY A 426 16.81 -31.33 -38.33
CA GLY A 426 18.11 -31.30 -39.02
C GLY A 426 18.64 -29.89 -39.35
N GLY A 427 17.94 -28.83 -38.99
CA GLY A 427 18.41 -27.44 -39.11
C GLY A 427 19.36 -27.03 -37.98
N LEU A 428 20.13 -25.96 -38.20
CA LEU A 428 20.95 -25.33 -37.17
C LEU A 428 20.07 -24.69 -36.07
N PRO A 429 20.56 -24.60 -34.81
CA PRO A 429 19.93 -23.81 -33.77
C PRO A 429 19.75 -22.34 -34.18
N ILE A 430 18.68 -21.69 -33.70
CA ILE A 430 18.37 -20.29 -33.98
C ILE A 430 18.39 -19.53 -32.65
N ALA A 431 19.29 -18.55 -32.56
CA ALA A 431 19.43 -17.69 -31.38
C ALA A 431 18.12 -16.94 -31.08
N SER A 432 17.70 -16.94 -29.82
CA SER A 432 16.40 -16.42 -29.39
C SER A 432 16.53 -15.54 -28.14
N PRO A 433 16.08 -14.27 -28.17
CA PRO A 433 16.31 -13.33 -27.08
C PRO A 433 15.34 -13.49 -25.90
N TRP A 434 14.39 -14.43 -25.95
CA TRP A 434 13.38 -14.64 -24.90
C TRP A 434 13.90 -14.67 -23.46
N PRO A 435 15.08 -15.24 -23.11
CA PRO A 435 15.57 -15.26 -21.73
C PRO A 435 15.96 -13.87 -21.19
N LEU A 436 16.09 -12.87 -22.07
CA LEU A 436 16.39 -11.48 -21.74
C LEU A 436 15.15 -10.58 -21.77
N VAL A 437 13.97 -11.11 -22.12
CA VAL A 437 12.72 -10.34 -22.16
C VAL A 437 12.10 -10.30 -20.76
N ARG A 438 11.90 -9.08 -20.22
CA ARG A 438 11.22 -8.84 -18.94
C ARG A 438 9.71 -9.05 -19.07
N LYS A 439 9.11 -8.49 -20.12
CA LYS A 439 7.68 -8.61 -20.44
C LYS A 439 7.40 -8.23 -21.89
N ILE A 440 6.23 -8.61 -22.38
CA ILE A 440 5.70 -8.20 -23.69
C ILE A 440 4.38 -7.46 -23.42
N THR A 441 4.23 -6.23 -23.93
CA THR A 441 3.00 -5.44 -23.74
C THR A 441 2.32 -5.20 -25.08
N THR A 442 1.05 -5.60 -25.20
CA THR A 442 0.24 -5.58 -26.42
C THR A 442 -0.82 -4.50 -26.32
N HIS A 443 -0.68 -3.43 -27.10
CA HIS A 443 -1.57 -2.28 -27.15
C HIS A 443 -2.62 -2.47 -28.26
N LEU A 444 -3.89 -2.62 -27.87
CA LEU A 444 -5.03 -2.82 -28.78
C LEU A 444 -6.30 -2.17 -28.25
N LYS A 445 -7.22 -1.78 -29.17
CA LYS A 445 -8.51 -1.18 -28.80
C LYS A 445 -9.51 -2.28 -28.44
N ALA A 446 -9.81 -2.48 -27.15
CA ALA A 446 -10.86 -3.38 -26.67
C ALA A 446 -11.59 -2.75 -25.48
N ARG A 447 -12.91 -3.01 -25.33
CA ARG A 447 -13.76 -2.33 -24.35
C ARG A 447 -13.25 -2.54 -22.91
N ILE A 448 -12.92 -3.78 -22.51
CA ILE A 448 -12.42 -4.10 -21.15
C ILE A 448 -11.15 -3.34 -20.73
N LEU A 449 -10.36 -2.83 -21.69
CA LEU A 449 -9.12 -2.11 -21.42
C LEU A 449 -9.31 -0.58 -21.31
N SER A 450 -10.48 -0.06 -21.70
CA SER A 450 -10.70 1.39 -21.94
C SER A 450 -10.48 2.29 -20.71
N GLU A 451 -10.74 1.80 -19.50
CA GLU A 451 -10.57 2.57 -18.26
C GLU A 451 -9.23 2.32 -17.55
N GLY A 452 -8.24 1.75 -18.26
CA GLY A 452 -6.89 1.51 -17.72
C GLY A 452 -6.72 0.14 -17.05
N LEU A 453 -7.54 -0.85 -17.40
CA LEU A 453 -7.27 -2.25 -17.04
C LEU A 453 -6.14 -2.81 -17.91
N VAL A 454 -5.28 -3.64 -17.33
CA VAL A 454 -4.26 -4.43 -18.05
C VAL A 454 -4.45 -5.91 -17.71
N LEU A 455 -4.71 -6.74 -18.71
CA LEU A 455 -4.79 -8.19 -18.54
C LEU A 455 -3.38 -8.79 -18.76
N ALA A 456 -2.86 -9.57 -17.82
CA ALA A 456 -1.53 -10.15 -17.89
C ALA A 456 -1.58 -11.68 -17.87
N ASP A 457 -1.29 -12.34 -19.00
CA ASP A 457 -1.09 -13.79 -19.04
C ASP A 457 0.29 -14.14 -18.45
N LEU A 458 0.30 -15.06 -17.48
CA LEU A 458 1.49 -15.41 -16.70
C LEU A 458 1.91 -16.87 -16.93
N PRO A 459 3.23 -17.17 -16.88
CA PRO A 459 3.71 -18.54 -16.78
C PRO A 459 3.10 -19.28 -15.58
N GLY A 460 2.99 -20.61 -15.67
CA GLY A 460 2.63 -21.43 -14.52
C GLY A 460 3.74 -21.41 -13.46
N THR A 461 3.35 -21.44 -12.19
CA THR A 461 4.25 -21.59 -11.02
C THR A 461 4.81 -23.00 -10.87
N SER A 462 4.24 -23.97 -11.60
CA SER A 462 4.62 -25.38 -11.69
C SER A 462 5.82 -25.66 -12.63
N ASP A 463 6.54 -24.61 -13.08
CA ASP A 463 7.69 -24.72 -14.00
C ASP A 463 8.97 -25.26 -13.33
N THR A 464 9.77 -26.01 -14.09
CA THR A 464 11.05 -26.55 -13.61
C THR A 464 12.16 -25.49 -13.52
N ASN A 465 12.06 -24.42 -14.31
CA ASN A 465 13.00 -23.31 -14.28
C ASN A 465 12.67 -22.37 -13.11
N ARG A 466 13.47 -22.47 -12.04
CA ARG A 466 13.31 -21.65 -10.81
C ARG A 466 13.31 -20.14 -11.08
N GLN A 467 14.01 -19.65 -12.10
CA GLN A 467 13.99 -18.22 -12.45
C GLN A 467 12.68 -17.81 -13.17
N ARG A 468 12.05 -18.66 -13.98
CA ARG A 468 10.70 -18.40 -14.54
C ARG A 468 9.67 -18.31 -13.41
N VAL A 469 9.73 -19.22 -12.44
CA VAL A 469 8.86 -19.19 -11.26
C VAL A 469 9.10 -17.93 -10.42
N GLN A 470 10.36 -17.56 -10.15
CA GLN A 470 10.68 -16.34 -9.40
C GLN A 470 10.25 -15.06 -10.13
N HIS A 471 10.45 -14.98 -11.44
CA HIS A 471 10.02 -13.84 -12.24
C HIS A 471 8.49 -13.71 -12.28
N THR A 472 7.77 -14.84 -12.31
CA THR A 472 6.30 -14.88 -12.15
C THR A 472 5.89 -14.38 -10.76
N ARG A 473 6.54 -14.83 -9.68
CA ARG A 473 6.31 -14.34 -8.30
C ARG A 473 6.55 -12.83 -8.17
N ASP A 474 7.63 -12.33 -8.75
CA ASP A 474 7.93 -10.90 -8.77
C ASP A 474 6.89 -10.10 -9.57
N TYR A 475 6.31 -10.69 -10.61
CA TYR A 475 5.18 -10.08 -11.34
C TYR A 475 3.87 -10.12 -10.55
N LEU A 476 3.52 -11.23 -9.89
CA LEU A 476 2.31 -11.35 -9.05
C LEU A 476 2.26 -10.30 -7.93
N ARG A 477 3.41 -9.89 -7.39
CA ARG A 477 3.53 -8.77 -6.44
C ARG A 477 3.05 -7.43 -7.04
N GLN A 478 3.35 -7.19 -8.33
CA GLN A 478 2.97 -5.99 -9.08
C GLN A 478 1.49 -5.99 -9.52
N CYS A 479 0.81 -7.15 -9.55
CA CYS A 479 -0.62 -7.23 -9.89
C CYS A 479 -1.50 -6.59 -8.79
N ASP A 480 -2.49 -5.78 -9.17
CA ASP A 480 -3.55 -5.33 -8.26
C ASP A 480 -4.53 -6.48 -7.95
N THR A 481 -4.83 -7.31 -8.95
CA THR A 481 -5.78 -8.43 -8.89
C THR A 481 -5.18 -9.68 -9.51
N ILE A 482 -5.48 -10.86 -8.95
CA ILE A 482 -5.03 -12.15 -9.48
C ILE A 482 -6.26 -13.03 -9.76
N ILE A 483 -6.42 -13.42 -11.01
CA ILE A 483 -7.40 -14.42 -11.44
C ILE A 483 -6.72 -15.78 -11.44
N ILE A 484 -7.38 -16.80 -10.90
CA ILE A 484 -6.95 -18.20 -10.93
C ILE A 484 -7.94 -19.02 -11.78
N PRO A 485 -7.67 -19.26 -13.08
CA PRO A 485 -8.50 -20.14 -13.90
C PRO A 485 -8.18 -21.62 -13.63
N HIS A 486 -9.18 -22.45 -13.41
CA HIS A 486 -9.03 -23.90 -13.32
C HIS A 486 -10.32 -24.62 -13.81
N PRO A 487 -10.24 -25.76 -14.52
CA PRO A 487 -11.43 -26.51 -14.95
C PRO A 487 -12.33 -26.91 -13.77
N ILE A 488 -13.66 -26.80 -13.91
CA ILE A 488 -14.61 -27.09 -12.83
C ILE A 488 -14.58 -28.56 -12.37
N LEU A 489 -14.17 -29.49 -13.23
CA LEU A 489 -14.11 -30.92 -12.92
C LEU A 489 -13.12 -31.20 -11.78
N ARG A 490 -13.66 -31.63 -10.63
CA ARG A 490 -12.94 -31.92 -9.37
C ARG A 490 -12.22 -30.70 -8.74
N ILE A 491 -12.54 -29.46 -9.13
CA ILE A 491 -11.87 -28.23 -8.67
C ILE A 491 -11.74 -28.09 -7.14
N GLN A 492 -12.69 -28.64 -6.37
CA GLN A 492 -12.67 -28.61 -4.90
C GLN A 492 -11.56 -29.48 -4.26
N SER A 493 -11.12 -30.54 -4.95
CA SER A 493 -10.12 -31.51 -4.49
C SER A 493 -8.81 -31.50 -5.29
N GLN A 494 -8.58 -30.46 -6.10
CA GLN A 494 -7.34 -30.27 -6.86
C GLN A 494 -6.34 -29.41 -6.08
N ASP A 495 -5.19 -29.97 -5.71
CA ASP A 495 -4.23 -29.28 -4.84
C ASP A 495 -3.54 -28.09 -5.52
N SER A 496 -3.37 -28.08 -6.84
CA SER A 496 -2.76 -26.92 -7.54
C SER A 496 -3.62 -25.66 -7.49
N VAL A 497 -4.95 -25.79 -7.37
CA VAL A 497 -5.85 -24.65 -7.09
C VAL A 497 -5.49 -24.04 -5.75
N TRP A 498 -5.37 -24.87 -4.70
CA TRP A 498 -5.13 -24.42 -3.34
C TRP A 498 -3.68 -23.94 -3.15
N ALA A 499 -2.71 -24.51 -3.85
CA ALA A 499 -1.34 -24.00 -3.90
C ALA A 499 -1.28 -22.58 -4.47
N ASN A 500 -1.94 -22.32 -5.62
CA ASN A 500 -1.99 -20.97 -6.21
C ASN A 500 -2.78 -19.97 -5.33
N VAL A 501 -3.86 -20.42 -4.67
CA VAL A 501 -4.59 -19.58 -3.69
C VAL A 501 -3.71 -19.26 -2.47
N MET A 502 -2.93 -20.22 -1.94
CA MET A 502 -1.99 -19.97 -0.84
C MET A 502 -0.86 -19.02 -1.26
N GLU A 503 -0.31 -19.14 -2.47
CA GLU A 503 0.69 -18.22 -3.02
C GLU A 503 0.17 -16.78 -3.03
N CYS A 504 -1.10 -16.57 -3.43
CA CYS A 504 -1.76 -15.25 -3.38
C CYS A 504 -1.96 -14.74 -1.95
N ILE A 505 -2.36 -15.60 -1.00
CA ILE A 505 -2.52 -15.22 0.42
C ILE A 505 -1.17 -14.84 1.04
N LEU A 506 -0.11 -15.60 0.77
CA LEU A 506 1.26 -15.30 1.22
C LEU A 506 1.84 -14.02 0.60
N GLY A 507 1.33 -13.60 -0.57
CA GLY A 507 1.64 -12.32 -1.20
C GLY A 507 0.76 -11.14 -0.77
N ASP A 508 -0.07 -11.31 0.27
CA ASP A 508 -1.08 -10.35 0.75
C ASP A 508 -2.10 -9.89 -0.32
N LYS A 509 -2.48 -10.81 -1.20
CA LYS A 509 -3.51 -10.61 -2.25
C LYS A 509 -4.85 -11.28 -1.90
N GLN A 510 -5.08 -11.64 -0.63
CA GLN A 510 -6.30 -12.32 -0.16
C GLN A 510 -7.60 -11.56 -0.44
N HIS A 511 -7.53 -10.23 -0.60
CA HIS A 511 -8.66 -9.36 -0.92
C HIS A 511 -8.86 -9.11 -2.42
N SER A 512 -7.91 -9.52 -3.27
CA SER A 512 -7.94 -9.31 -4.72
C SER A 512 -7.63 -10.58 -5.53
N THR A 513 -7.87 -11.74 -4.91
CA THR A 513 -7.83 -13.05 -5.59
C THR A 513 -9.23 -13.42 -6.07
N ILE A 514 -9.36 -13.78 -7.34
CA ILE A 514 -10.61 -14.23 -7.98
C ILE A 514 -10.39 -15.66 -8.48
N LEU A 515 -11.30 -16.58 -8.17
CA LEU A 515 -11.24 -17.97 -8.66
C LEU A 515 -12.22 -18.16 -9.83
N VAL A 516 -11.76 -18.70 -10.95
CA VAL A 516 -12.58 -18.89 -12.16
C VAL A 516 -12.63 -20.37 -12.54
N ALA A 517 -13.77 -21.00 -12.30
CA ALA A 517 -14.03 -22.38 -12.68
C ALA A 517 -14.36 -22.43 -14.19
N THR A 518 -13.44 -22.90 -15.02
CA THR A 518 -13.58 -22.97 -16.48
C THR A 518 -14.21 -24.28 -16.96
N LYS A 519 -14.56 -24.35 -18.25
CA LYS A 519 -15.10 -25.56 -18.93
C LYS A 519 -16.39 -26.08 -18.30
N THR A 520 -17.29 -25.15 -17.90
CA THR A 520 -18.56 -25.50 -17.25
C THR A 520 -19.57 -26.19 -18.16
N ASP A 521 -19.30 -26.21 -19.47
CA ASP A 521 -19.96 -27.00 -20.51
C ASP A 521 -19.61 -28.50 -20.51
N ASP A 522 -18.46 -28.94 -19.96
CA ASP A 522 -18.14 -30.38 -19.95
C ASP A 522 -18.96 -31.13 -18.89
N MET A 523 -20.08 -31.70 -19.32
CA MET A 523 -21.00 -32.52 -18.52
C MET A 523 -20.78 -34.03 -18.68
N LYS A 524 -19.80 -34.48 -19.48
CA LYS A 524 -19.64 -35.90 -19.88
C LYS A 524 -19.42 -36.87 -18.71
N HIS A 525 -18.79 -36.39 -17.64
CA HIS A 525 -18.40 -37.18 -16.47
C HIS A 525 -19.18 -36.82 -15.19
N GLY A 526 -20.24 -36.00 -15.29
CA GLY A 526 -20.89 -35.38 -14.13
C GLY A 526 -22.19 -36.04 -13.64
N ARG A 527 -22.51 -37.27 -14.06
CA ARG A 527 -23.85 -37.86 -13.88
C ARG A 527 -24.02 -38.79 -12.67
N GLU A 528 -22.95 -39.14 -11.95
CA GLU A 528 -23.00 -40.11 -10.85
C GLU A 528 -22.29 -39.59 -9.59
N SER A 529 -22.93 -39.80 -8.44
CA SER A 529 -22.44 -39.54 -7.07
C SER A 529 -22.14 -38.07 -6.70
N GLU A 530 -23.16 -37.30 -6.31
CA GLU A 530 -23.36 -36.84 -4.91
C GLU A 530 -24.53 -35.85 -4.75
N SER A 531 -25.00 -35.70 -3.51
CA SER A 531 -26.27 -35.09 -3.07
C SER A 531 -26.73 -33.85 -3.85
N VAL A 532 -27.71 -34.04 -4.74
CA VAL A 532 -28.61 -32.98 -5.22
C VAL A 532 -29.65 -32.72 -4.13
N SER A 533 -29.95 -31.45 -3.85
CA SER A 533 -31.07 -31.08 -2.96
C SER A 533 -32.39 -31.57 -3.56
N SER A 534 -33.33 -32.02 -2.73
CA SER A 534 -34.65 -32.47 -3.20
C SER A 534 -35.44 -31.37 -3.94
N LYS A 535 -35.14 -30.09 -3.65
CA LYS A 535 -35.69 -28.94 -4.40
C LYS A 535 -35.04 -28.81 -5.78
N ASP A 536 -33.71 -28.84 -5.83
CA ASP A 536 -32.93 -28.70 -7.06
C ASP A 536 -33.22 -29.83 -8.05
N GLN A 537 -33.37 -31.06 -7.54
CA GLN A 537 -33.74 -32.23 -8.35
C GLN A 537 -35.13 -32.07 -8.95
N ALA A 538 -36.12 -31.62 -8.17
CA ALA A 538 -37.48 -31.39 -8.67
C ALA A 538 -37.54 -30.31 -9.76
N ILE A 539 -36.65 -29.30 -9.72
CA ILE A 539 -36.52 -28.29 -10.78
C ILE A 539 -35.98 -28.95 -12.07
N LEU A 540 -34.91 -29.74 -11.97
CA LEU A 540 -34.33 -30.45 -13.12
C LEU A 540 -35.29 -31.47 -13.73
N ASP A 541 -36.01 -32.21 -12.90
CA ASP A 541 -37.03 -33.18 -13.35
C ASP A 541 -38.20 -32.46 -14.05
N GLY A 542 -38.56 -31.25 -13.61
CA GLY A 542 -39.55 -30.39 -14.28
C GLY A 542 -39.11 -29.92 -15.66
N PHE A 543 -37.89 -29.39 -15.80
CA PHE A 543 -37.33 -29.02 -17.11
C PHE A 543 -37.19 -30.24 -18.04
N LYS A 544 -36.76 -31.38 -17.50
CA LYS A 544 -36.68 -32.63 -18.26
C LYS A 544 -38.06 -33.10 -18.73
N ALA A 545 -39.07 -33.10 -17.87
CA ALA A 545 -40.43 -33.51 -18.25
C ALA A 545 -41.05 -32.60 -19.33
N TRP A 546 -40.71 -31.31 -19.32
CA TRP A 546 -41.08 -30.39 -20.40
C TRP A 546 -40.36 -30.73 -21.72
N TYR A 547 -39.04 -30.95 -21.69
CA TYR A 547 -38.28 -31.41 -22.87
C TYR A 547 -38.83 -32.75 -23.41
N ASP A 548 -39.04 -33.75 -22.56
CA ASP A 548 -39.59 -35.06 -22.90
C ASP A 548 -41.04 -34.98 -23.46
N SER A 549 -41.77 -33.89 -23.22
CA SER A 549 -43.05 -33.59 -23.88
C SER A 549 -42.85 -33.07 -25.30
N ILE A 550 -42.00 -32.05 -25.49
CA ILE A 550 -41.72 -31.48 -26.82
C ILE A 550 -41.04 -32.51 -27.74
N VAL A 551 -40.24 -33.43 -27.20
CA VAL A 551 -39.68 -34.57 -27.95
C VAL A 551 -40.76 -35.46 -28.55
N LYS A 552 -41.87 -35.71 -27.83
CA LYS A 552 -43.01 -36.48 -28.35
C LYS A 552 -43.76 -35.68 -29.41
N GLU A 553 -44.07 -34.42 -29.14
CA GLU A 553 -44.74 -33.54 -30.12
C GLU A 553 -43.95 -33.40 -31.45
N VAL A 554 -42.62 -33.48 -31.40
CA VAL A 554 -41.77 -33.55 -32.60
C VAL A 554 -41.89 -34.91 -33.29
N ALA A 555 -41.86 -36.02 -32.57
CA ALA A 555 -42.02 -37.36 -33.14
C ALA A 555 -43.41 -37.55 -33.79
N ASP A 556 -44.48 -37.15 -33.11
CA ASP A 556 -45.86 -37.18 -33.61
C ASP A 556 -46.02 -36.35 -34.91
N LEU A 557 -45.25 -35.26 -35.07
CA LEU A 557 -45.22 -34.45 -36.28
C LEU A 557 -44.28 -34.98 -37.37
N GLU A 558 -43.28 -35.79 -37.02
CA GLU A 558 -42.40 -36.48 -37.98
C GLU A 558 -43.11 -37.69 -38.60
N GLU A 559 -43.82 -38.49 -37.80
CA GLU A 559 -44.69 -39.58 -38.25
C GLU A 559 -45.79 -39.06 -39.19
N ARG A 560 -46.54 -38.03 -38.77
CA ARG A 560 -47.58 -37.40 -39.60
C ARG A 560 -47.06 -36.72 -40.87
N LEU A 561 -45.80 -36.28 -40.90
CA LEU A 561 -45.21 -35.73 -42.12
C LEU A 561 -44.86 -36.84 -43.12
N GLN A 562 -44.44 -37.99 -42.61
CA GLN A 562 -44.13 -39.17 -43.42
C GLN A 562 -45.40 -39.81 -44.00
N ASP A 563 -46.49 -39.87 -43.23
CA ASP A 563 -47.80 -40.35 -43.68
C ASP A 563 -48.48 -39.43 -44.73
N SER A 564 -48.01 -38.19 -44.89
CA SER A 564 -48.59 -37.18 -45.79
C SER A 564 -47.73 -36.85 -47.02
N GLU A 565 -46.71 -37.65 -47.34
CA GLU A 565 -45.89 -37.45 -48.56
C GLU A 565 -46.62 -37.81 -49.87
N ASP A 566 -47.79 -38.47 -49.80
CA ASP A 566 -48.60 -38.92 -50.95
C ASP A 566 -49.88 -38.08 -51.23
N GLU A 567 -50.26 -37.12 -50.36
CA GLU A 567 -51.49 -36.30 -50.52
C GLU A 567 -51.24 -34.76 -50.55
N GLU A 568 -52.29 -33.94 -50.63
CA GLU A 568 -52.27 -32.57 -51.17
C GLU A 568 -51.18 -31.61 -50.62
N GLU A 569 -50.50 -30.93 -51.55
CA GLU A 569 -49.34 -30.01 -51.35
C GLU A 569 -49.55 -28.92 -50.27
N VAL A 570 -50.80 -28.59 -49.96
CA VAL A 570 -51.18 -27.57 -48.96
C VAL A 570 -50.95 -28.05 -47.52
N ASP A 571 -51.33 -29.29 -47.18
CA ASP A 571 -51.20 -29.74 -45.79
C ASP A 571 -49.74 -30.08 -45.45
N TYR A 572 -49.03 -30.76 -46.34
CA TYR A 572 -47.58 -31.00 -46.20
C TYR A 572 -46.81 -29.71 -45.91
N SER A 573 -47.11 -28.62 -46.62
CA SER A 573 -46.50 -27.30 -46.39
C SER A 573 -46.85 -26.69 -45.03
N SER A 574 -48.06 -26.95 -44.53
CA SER A 574 -48.53 -26.57 -43.20
C SER A 574 -47.78 -27.35 -42.10
N LEU A 575 -47.70 -28.67 -42.25
CA LEU A 575 -47.17 -29.60 -41.27
C LEU A 575 -45.64 -29.50 -41.17
N ASN A 576 -44.96 -29.35 -42.32
CA ASN A 576 -43.52 -29.09 -42.40
C ASN A 576 -43.13 -27.76 -41.72
N ARG A 577 -44.00 -26.73 -41.77
CA ARG A 577 -43.81 -25.48 -41.03
C ARG A 577 -44.00 -25.66 -39.52
N ALA A 578 -45.02 -26.42 -39.10
CA ALA A 578 -45.25 -26.75 -37.70
C ALA A 578 -44.07 -27.55 -37.11
N LEU A 579 -43.60 -28.57 -37.83
CA LEU A 579 -42.44 -29.38 -37.44
C LEU A 579 -41.15 -28.54 -37.32
N LYS A 580 -40.89 -27.61 -38.26
CA LYS A 580 -39.74 -26.69 -38.16
C LYS A 580 -39.81 -25.84 -36.89
N LYS A 581 -40.98 -25.30 -36.55
CA LYS A 581 -41.19 -24.55 -35.30
C LYS A 581 -40.96 -25.44 -34.07
N LYS A 582 -41.52 -26.66 -34.05
CA LYS A 582 -41.37 -27.60 -32.94
C LYS A 582 -39.95 -28.15 -32.78
N ARG A 583 -39.17 -28.27 -33.85
CA ARG A 583 -37.73 -28.60 -33.79
C ARG A 583 -36.90 -27.48 -33.13
N VAL A 584 -37.24 -26.20 -33.36
CA VAL A 584 -36.65 -25.07 -32.62
C VAL A 584 -37.07 -25.10 -31.15
N GLU A 585 -38.37 -25.26 -30.85
CA GLU A 585 -38.86 -25.37 -29.46
C GLU A 585 -38.22 -26.55 -28.71
N LYS A 586 -37.97 -27.68 -29.38
CA LYS A 586 -37.23 -28.82 -28.82
C LYS A 586 -35.80 -28.44 -28.45
N ALA A 587 -35.09 -27.78 -29.36
CA ALA A 587 -33.69 -27.41 -29.15
C ALA A 587 -33.55 -26.34 -28.05
N GLU A 588 -34.48 -25.38 -27.97
CA GLU A 588 -34.58 -24.42 -26.87
C GLU A 588 -34.88 -25.12 -25.52
N ALA A 589 -35.75 -26.13 -25.51
CA ALA A 589 -36.06 -26.90 -24.31
C ALA A 589 -34.87 -27.76 -23.84
N GLU A 590 -34.14 -28.38 -24.77
CA GLU A 590 -32.92 -29.13 -24.46
C GLU A 590 -31.82 -28.21 -23.91
N ALA A 591 -31.63 -27.04 -24.52
CA ALA A 591 -30.68 -26.02 -24.07
C ALA A 591 -31.00 -25.54 -22.64
N ARG A 592 -32.26 -25.19 -22.35
CA ARG A 592 -32.68 -24.76 -20.99
C ARG A 592 -32.52 -25.86 -19.93
N TRP A 593 -32.79 -27.12 -20.28
CA TRP A 593 -32.57 -28.25 -19.39
C TRP A 593 -31.08 -28.48 -19.10
N MET A 594 -30.22 -28.34 -20.12
CA MET A 594 -28.76 -28.37 -19.94
C MET A 594 -28.27 -27.17 -19.11
N GLU A 595 -28.81 -25.97 -19.32
CA GLU A 595 -28.43 -24.74 -18.62
C GLU A 595 -28.65 -24.84 -17.12
N GLU A 596 -29.84 -25.19 -16.63
CA GLU A 596 -30.04 -25.37 -15.16
C GLU A 596 -29.24 -26.56 -14.60
N GLY A 597 -28.99 -27.61 -15.40
CA GLY A 597 -28.09 -28.71 -15.03
C GLY A 597 -26.66 -28.23 -14.77
N ILE A 598 -26.16 -27.31 -15.60
CA ILE A 598 -24.86 -26.67 -15.45
C ILE A 598 -24.89 -25.64 -14.31
N LEU A 599 -25.91 -24.77 -14.23
CA LEU A 599 -26.02 -23.73 -13.20
C LEU A 599 -26.10 -24.31 -11.78
N LEU A 600 -26.84 -25.40 -11.55
CA LEU A 600 -26.88 -26.08 -10.25
C LEU A 600 -25.53 -26.72 -9.89
N ARG A 601 -24.81 -27.30 -10.87
CA ARG A 601 -23.42 -27.78 -10.68
C ARG A 601 -22.47 -26.62 -10.33
N ASN A 602 -22.62 -25.49 -11.01
CA ASN A 602 -21.80 -24.29 -10.82
C ASN A 602 -22.04 -23.68 -9.43
N ARG A 603 -23.31 -23.49 -9.02
CA ARG A 603 -23.73 -23.03 -7.69
C ARG A 603 -23.12 -23.91 -6.58
N ARG A 604 -23.18 -25.25 -6.71
CA ARG A 604 -22.61 -26.19 -5.73
C ARG A 604 -21.09 -26.07 -5.62
N ASN A 605 -20.38 -26.04 -6.75
CA ASN A 605 -18.91 -25.94 -6.73
C ASN A 605 -18.46 -24.58 -6.17
N ALA A 606 -19.09 -23.48 -6.55
CA ALA A 606 -18.80 -22.15 -5.99
C ALA A 606 -19.02 -22.11 -4.46
N ALA A 607 -20.12 -22.70 -3.96
CA ALA A 607 -20.39 -22.79 -2.52
C ALA A 607 -19.34 -23.63 -1.76
N GLY A 608 -18.93 -24.77 -2.32
CA GLY A 608 -17.88 -25.62 -1.74
C GLY A 608 -16.51 -24.93 -1.72
N LEU A 609 -16.14 -24.26 -2.82
CA LEU A 609 -14.92 -23.46 -2.93
C LEU A 609 -14.89 -22.30 -1.92
N LYS A 610 -15.97 -21.53 -1.80
CA LYS A 610 -16.10 -20.45 -0.78
C LYS A 610 -16.00 -21.00 0.64
N THR A 611 -16.66 -22.12 0.93
CA THR A 611 -16.59 -22.79 2.24
C THR A 611 -15.15 -23.18 2.58
N LYS A 612 -14.48 -23.88 1.66
CA LYS A 612 -13.07 -24.30 1.84
C LYS A 612 -12.13 -23.10 2.00
N TYR A 613 -12.32 -22.02 1.23
CA TYR A 613 -11.53 -20.78 1.36
C TYR A 613 -11.62 -20.17 2.77
N LYS A 614 -12.82 -20.10 3.36
CA LYS A 614 -13.01 -19.62 4.73
C LYS A 614 -12.36 -20.54 5.77
N THR A 615 -12.39 -21.86 5.55
CA THR A 615 -11.68 -22.82 6.42
C THR A 615 -10.16 -22.61 6.40
N TYR A 616 -9.56 -22.35 5.23
CA TYR A 616 -8.11 -22.14 5.09
C TYR A 616 -7.65 -20.78 5.62
N THR A 617 -8.35 -19.70 5.25
CA THR A 617 -7.97 -18.33 5.63
C THR A 617 -8.36 -17.95 7.07
N ARG A 618 -9.37 -18.62 7.65
CA ARG A 618 -10.06 -18.21 8.89
C ARG A 618 -10.66 -16.80 8.81
N SER A 619 -10.81 -16.26 7.60
CA SER A 619 -11.31 -14.92 7.34
C SER A 619 -12.80 -14.93 7.00
N ASN A 620 -13.50 -13.86 7.35
CA ASN A 620 -14.90 -13.66 6.94
C ASN A 620 -15.04 -13.16 5.49
N VAL A 621 -13.93 -12.83 4.83
CA VAL A 621 -13.90 -12.40 3.41
C VAL A 621 -14.42 -13.51 2.50
N ASP A 622 -15.35 -13.16 1.62
CA ASP A 622 -15.90 -14.04 0.60
C ASP A 622 -14.97 -14.05 -0.62
N LEU A 623 -14.49 -15.23 -1.04
CA LEU A 623 -13.76 -15.39 -2.29
C LEU A 623 -14.70 -15.14 -3.48
N PRO A 624 -14.41 -14.22 -4.42
CA PRO A 624 -15.11 -14.13 -5.69
C PRO A 624 -14.89 -15.43 -6.49
N VAL A 625 -15.98 -16.10 -6.85
CA VAL A 625 -15.96 -17.33 -7.68
C VAL A 625 -16.90 -17.16 -8.86
N PHE A 626 -16.36 -17.29 -10.08
CA PHE A 626 -17.09 -17.27 -11.34
C PHE A 626 -16.99 -18.65 -12.02
N CYS A 627 -18.01 -19.03 -12.79
CA CYS A 627 -18.17 -20.38 -13.33
C CYS A 627 -18.42 -20.36 -14.85
N VAL A 628 -17.35 -20.22 -15.62
CA VAL A 628 -17.38 -19.76 -17.01
C VAL A 628 -17.28 -20.85 -18.07
N SER A 629 -17.97 -20.64 -19.20
CA SER A 629 -17.79 -21.43 -20.43
C SER A 629 -17.31 -20.55 -21.57
N ASN A 630 -15.99 -20.58 -21.80
CA ASN A 630 -15.34 -19.89 -22.92
C ASN A 630 -15.91 -20.37 -24.28
N LEU A 631 -16.11 -21.69 -24.42
CA LEU A 631 -16.59 -22.31 -25.66
C LEU A 631 -18.04 -21.91 -26.00
N VAL A 632 -18.91 -21.78 -25.00
CA VAL A 632 -20.28 -21.34 -25.24
C VAL A 632 -20.33 -19.82 -25.47
N TYR A 633 -19.50 -19.03 -24.79
CA TYR A 633 -19.37 -17.59 -25.07
C TYR A 633 -18.91 -17.34 -26.51
N GLN A 634 -17.90 -18.05 -27.00
CA GLN A 634 -17.44 -17.98 -28.40
C GLN A 634 -18.57 -18.23 -29.41
N ARG A 635 -19.49 -19.17 -29.15
CA ARG A 635 -20.67 -19.38 -30.02
C ARG A 635 -21.61 -18.17 -30.08
N HIS A 636 -21.75 -17.43 -28.99
CA HIS A 636 -22.49 -16.15 -28.99
C HIS A 636 -21.72 -15.05 -29.74
N MET A 637 -20.39 -15.01 -29.63
CA MET A 637 -19.54 -14.11 -30.43
C MET A 637 -19.71 -14.33 -31.95
N HIS A 638 -19.80 -15.58 -32.41
CA HIS A 638 -19.99 -15.88 -33.84
C HIS A 638 -21.44 -15.79 -34.34
N GLY A 639 -22.43 -15.91 -33.45
CA GLY A 639 -23.85 -16.05 -33.79
C GLY A 639 -24.21 -17.45 -34.33
N TYR A 640 -25.41 -17.97 -34.02
CA TYR A 640 -25.79 -19.38 -34.20
C TYR A 640 -27.15 -19.56 -34.90
N ASP A 641 -27.43 -20.74 -35.45
CA ASP A 641 -28.73 -21.09 -36.06
C ASP A 641 -29.76 -21.40 -34.96
N HIS A 642 -31.01 -20.94 -35.10
CA HIS A 642 -32.07 -21.22 -34.14
C HIS A 642 -32.37 -22.73 -33.95
N THR A 643 -32.00 -23.61 -34.89
CA THR A 643 -32.11 -25.06 -34.68
C THR A 643 -30.98 -25.68 -33.86
N GLU A 644 -29.88 -24.95 -33.61
CA GLU A 644 -28.71 -25.39 -32.85
C GLU A 644 -28.27 -24.35 -31.79
N PRO A 645 -29.15 -23.98 -30.83
CA PRO A 645 -28.83 -23.01 -29.78
C PRO A 645 -27.70 -23.52 -28.86
N PRO A 646 -26.87 -22.62 -28.30
CA PRO A 646 -25.85 -23.00 -27.34
C PRO A 646 -26.45 -23.51 -26.01
N GLN A 647 -25.69 -24.33 -25.28
CA GLN A 647 -26.14 -25.00 -24.04
C GLN A 647 -26.27 -24.06 -22.82
N LEU A 648 -25.90 -22.79 -22.98
CA LEU A 648 -26.03 -21.72 -22.00
C LEU A 648 -26.42 -20.43 -22.73
N SER A 649 -27.37 -19.69 -22.18
CA SER A 649 -27.59 -18.28 -22.46
C SER A 649 -26.30 -17.46 -22.25
N LEU A 650 -26.20 -16.29 -22.88
CA LEU A 650 -25.01 -15.43 -22.80
C LEU A 650 -24.62 -15.13 -21.34
N GLU A 651 -25.60 -14.78 -20.50
CA GLU A 651 -25.40 -14.53 -19.07
C GLU A 651 -25.02 -15.79 -18.30
N ALA A 652 -25.59 -16.96 -18.62
CA ALA A 652 -25.22 -18.22 -17.98
C ALA A 652 -23.81 -18.73 -18.35
N THR A 653 -23.13 -18.09 -19.31
CA THR A 653 -21.68 -18.28 -19.49
C THR A 653 -20.83 -17.62 -18.40
N ASP A 654 -21.42 -16.74 -17.56
CA ASP A 654 -20.80 -15.96 -16.47
C ASP A 654 -19.63 -15.04 -16.92
N ILE A 655 -19.31 -15.00 -18.23
CA ILE A 655 -18.31 -14.10 -18.83
C ILE A 655 -18.75 -12.63 -18.80
N PRO A 656 -19.98 -12.23 -19.18
CA PRO A 656 -20.40 -10.81 -19.11
C PRO A 656 -20.28 -10.26 -17.68
N ARG A 657 -20.69 -11.06 -16.70
CA ARG A 657 -20.59 -10.72 -15.27
C ARG A 657 -19.15 -10.64 -14.77
N LEU A 658 -18.26 -11.53 -15.23
CA LEU A 658 -16.82 -11.43 -14.94
C LEU A 658 -16.22 -10.17 -15.59
N ARG A 659 -16.61 -9.82 -16.82
CA ARG A 659 -16.20 -8.57 -17.49
C ARG A 659 -16.66 -7.35 -16.68
N GLN A 660 -17.93 -7.29 -16.27
CA GLN A 660 -18.46 -6.23 -15.40
C GLN A 660 -17.63 -6.08 -14.12
N HIS A 661 -17.36 -7.18 -13.42
CA HIS A 661 -16.59 -7.15 -12.18
C HIS A 661 -15.15 -6.65 -12.37
N LEU A 662 -14.53 -6.97 -13.51
CA LEU A 662 -13.20 -6.46 -13.86
C LEU A 662 -13.21 -4.98 -14.33
N PHE A 663 -14.34 -4.48 -14.83
CA PHE A 663 -14.55 -3.05 -15.10
C PHE A 663 -14.74 -2.21 -13.84
N GLU A 664 -15.45 -2.74 -12.84
CA GLU A 664 -15.74 -2.05 -11.57
C GLU A 664 -14.44 -1.59 -10.87
N ILE A 665 -13.40 -2.43 -10.89
CA ILE A 665 -12.11 -2.18 -10.24
C ILE A 665 -11.43 -0.86 -10.70
N PRO A 666 -11.09 -0.66 -11.98
CA PRO A 666 -10.55 0.61 -12.45
C PRO A 666 -11.59 1.74 -12.44
N ALA A 667 -12.87 1.46 -12.70
CA ALA A 667 -13.91 2.49 -12.72
C ALA A 667 -14.09 3.19 -11.36
N GLN A 668 -14.15 2.43 -10.27
CA GLN A 668 -14.22 2.96 -8.91
C GLN A 668 -12.95 3.74 -8.54
N ARG A 669 -11.76 3.23 -8.92
CA ARG A 669 -10.48 3.94 -8.71
C ARG A 669 -10.43 5.29 -9.46
N LYS A 670 -10.95 5.33 -10.69
CA LYS A 670 -11.04 6.55 -11.51
C LYS A 670 -12.06 7.54 -10.95
N LEU A 671 -13.22 7.07 -10.49
CA LEU A 671 -14.23 7.88 -9.80
C LEU A 671 -13.68 8.48 -8.50
N ALA A 672 -13.05 7.69 -7.64
CA ALA A 672 -12.42 8.18 -6.42
C ALA A 672 -11.33 9.22 -6.70
N GLY A 673 -10.54 9.03 -7.77
CA GLY A 673 -9.57 10.03 -8.25
C GLY A 673 -10.23 11.35 -8.67
N LEU A 674 -11.31 11.30 -9.45
CA LEU A 674 -12.06 12.50 -9.87
C LEU A 674 -12.72 13.20 -8.67
N MET A 675 -13.35 12.46 -7.77
CA MET A 675 -13.97 13.03 -6.56
C MET A 675 -12.93 13.67 -5.64
N LYS A 676 -11.75 13.08 -5.47
CA LYS A 676 -10.63 13.70 -4.73
C LYS A 676 -10.16 14.98 -5.41
N LEU A 677 -9.97 14.95 -6.73
CA LEU A 677 -9.55 16.11 -7.52
C LEU A 677 -10.54 17.26 -7.37
N CYS A 678 -11.83 17.01 -7.60
CA CYS A 678 -12.84 18.05 -7.64
C CYS A 678 -13.36 18.48 -6.26
N LYS A 679 -13.34 17.63 -5.22
CA LYS A 679 -13.84 17.98 -3.87
C LYS A 679 -12.74 18.30 -2.84
N LYS A 680 -11.47 17.92 -3.06
CA LYS A 680 -10.35 18.30 -2.18
C LYS A 680 -9.28 19.13 -2.88
N ASP A 681 -8.68 18.61 -3.96
CA ASP A 681 -7.43 19.20 -4.46
C ASP A 681 -7.64 20.51 -5.22
N LEU A 682 -8.60 20.59 -6.14
CA LEU A 682 -8.92 21.81 -6.90
C LEU A 682 -9.54 22.91 -6.04
N PRO A 683 -10.55 22.66 -5.17
CA PRO A 683 -11.08 23.67 -4.24
C PRO A 683 -10.01 24.27 -3.32
N ARG A 684 -9.03 23.47 -2.87
CA ARG A 684 -7.93 23.96 -2.03
C ARG A 684 -7.01 24.92 -2.78
N VAL A 685 -6.75 24.69 -4.07
CA VAL A 685 -5.93 25.61 -4.91
C VAL A 685 -6.74 26.85 -5.32
N LEU A 686 -8.05 26.72 -5.55
CA LEU A 686 -8.97 27.86 -5.74
C LEU A 686 -9.00 28.76 -4.50
N LEU A 687 -9.21 28.18 -3.31
CA LEU A 687 -9.22 28.93 -2.05
C LEU A 687 -7.86 29.59 -1.78
N ALA A 688 -6.74 28.92 -2.05
CA ALA A 688 -5.42 29.54 -1.98
C ALA A 688 -5.32 30.78 -2.89
N MET A 689 -5.80 30.70 -4.13
CA MET A 689 -5.82 31.84 -5.05
C MET A 689 -6.76 32.95 -4.59
N GLU A 690 -7.95 32.62 -4.05
CA GLU A 690 -8.88 33.61 -3.49
C GLU A 690 -8.20 34.35 -2.32
N MET A 691 -7.59 33.62 -1.39
CA MET A 691 -6.88 34.18 -0.25
C MET A 691 -5.71 35.07 -0.68
N GLN A 692 -4.94 34.66 -1.68
CA GLN A 692 -3.82 35.43 -2.23
C GLN A 692 -4.27 36.74 -2.90
N CYS A 693 -5.48 36.76 -3.47
CA CYS A 693 -6.04 37.93 -4.15
C CYS A 693 -6.95 38.80 -3.25
N SER A 694 -7.31 38.34 -2.05
CA SER A 694 -8.25 39.02 -1.14
C SER A 694 -7.66 39.50 0.19
N LYS A 695 -6.58 38.90 0.69
CA LYS A 695 -5.95 39.25 1.97
C LYS A 695 -4.52 39.76 1.79
N THR A 696 -4.15 40.79 2.55
CA THR A 696 -2.76 41.27 2.62
C THR A 696 -1.83 40.21 3.22
N LYS A 697 -0.52 40.31 2.95
CA LYS A 697 0.51 39.47 3.60
C LYS A 697 0.39 39.50 5.14
N LEU A 698 0.10 40.67 5.71
CA LEU A 698 -0.03 40.88 7.16
C LEU A 698 -1.24 40.16 7.76
N GLU A 699 -2.37 40.12 7.05
CA GLU A 699 -3.56 39.37 7.49
C GLU A 699 -3.34 37.86 7.39
N ARG A 700 -2.65 37.40 6.32
CA ARG A 700 -2.22 35.99 6.21
C ARG A 700 -1.24 35.60 7.32
N LYS A 701 -0.26 36.46 7.66
CA LYS A 701 0.64 36.27 8.82
C LYS A 701 -0.17 36.02 10.09
N ARG A 702 -1.10 36.92 10.44
CA ARG A 702 -1.90 36.86 11.67
C ARG A 702 -2.83 35.64 11.79
N GLU A 703 -3.29 35.06 10.67
CA GLU A 703 -4.06 33.82 10.69
C GLU A 703 -3.18 32.59 10.95
N VAL A 704 -1.98 32.56 10.39
CA VAL A 704 -1.03 31.45 10.58
C VAL A 704 -0.29 31.56 11.92
N GLU A 705 0.03 32.77 12.37
CA GLU A 705 0.68 33.06 13.66
C GLU A 705 -0.07 32.42 14.84
N LYS A 706 -1.42 32.46 14.82
CA LYS A 706 -2.26 31.76 15.81
C LYS A 706 -2.05 30.24 15.82
N LYS A 707 -1.85 29.61 14.65
CA LYS A 707 -1.54 28.18 14.57
C LYS A 707 -0.12 27.87 15.08
N VAL A 708 0.83 28.76 14.84
CA VAL A 708 2.24 28.61 15.25
C VAL A 708 2.44 28.88 16.75
N ILE A 709 1.61 29.73 17.36
CA ILE A 709 1.62 30.02 18.80
C ILE A 709 0.93 28.91 19.61
N LYS A 710 -0.19 28.34 19.13
CA LYS A 710 -0.97 27.30 19.84
C LYS A 710 -0.14 26.17 20.49
N PRO A 711 0.91 25.60 19.85
CA PRO A 711 1.83 24.65 20.48
C PRO A 711 2.48 25.09 21.80
N LEU A 712 2.72 26.39 22.02
CA LEU A 712 3.23 26.91 23.30
C LEU A 712 2.18 26.86 24.42
N GLU A 713 0.93 27.13 24.07
CA GLU A 713 -0.22 27.07 25.00
C GLU A 713 -0.46 25.61 25.42
N GLU A 714 -0.59 24.70 24.44
CA GLU A 714 -0.76 23.26 24.69
C GLU A 714 0.44 22.62 25.42
N PHE A 715 1.66 23.13 25.21
CA PHE A 715 2.84 22.71 25.98
C PHE A 715 2.75 23.10 27.46
N SER A 716 2.33 24.33 27.75
CA SER A 716 2.25 24.81 29.14
C SER A 716 1.24 24.02 29.97
N ASP A 717 0.07 23.72 29.39
CA ASP A 717 -0.96 22.91 30.05
C ASP A 717 -0.49 21.45 30.26
N LEU A 718 0.15 20.85 29.25
CA LEU A 718 0.75 19.51 29.35
C LEU A 718 1.78 19.44 30.49
N MET A 719 2.62 20.47 30.63
CA MET A 719 3.65 20.52 31.66
C MET A 719 3.09 20.58 33.09
N ALA A 720 1.97 21.28 33.30
CA ALA A 720 1.28 21.32 34.59
C ALA A 720 0.68 19.94 34.93
N VAL A 721 0.03 19.28 33.96
CA VAL A 721 -0.55 17.94 34.12
C VAL A 721 0.54 16.90 34.45
N VAL A 722 1.68 16.93 33.75
CA VAL A 722 2.81 16.03 34.02
C VAL A 722 3.39 16.25 35.42
N GLN A 723 3.52 17.51 35.87
CA GLN A 723 4.03 17.83 37.21
C GLN A 723 3.11 17.27 38.31
N LEU A 724 1.81 17.51 38.22
CA LEU A 724 0.83 17.00 39.18
C LEU A 724 0.83 15.47 39.21
N LYS A 725 0.83 14.83 38.04
CA LYS A 725 0.84 13.37 37.90
C LYS A 725 2.11 12.73 38.48
N LEU A 726 3.27 13.35 38.32
CA LEU A 726 4.51 12.87 38.94
C LEU A 726 4.48 12.97 40.48
N LYS A 727 3.98 14.08 41.03
CA LYS A 727 3.82 14.23 42.49
C LYS A 727 2.87 13.16 43.05
N GLN A 728 1.68 13.01 42.43
CA GLN A 728 0.67 12.02 42.82
C GLN A 728 1.20 10.58 42.77
N LEU A 729 1.76 10.13 41.64
CA LEU A 729 2.21 8.73 41.48
C LEU A 729 3.32 8.33 42.46
N PHE A 730 4.16 9.29 42.90
CA PHE A 730 5.20 9.02 43.90
C PHE A 730 4.64 8.94 45.33
N GLU A 731 3.67 9.80 45.65
CA GLU A 731 2.94 9.76 46.92
C GLU A 731 2.12 8.46 47.05
N GLU A 732 1.40 8.07 45.99
CA GLU A 732 0.67 6.80 45.90
C GLU A 732 1.59 5.58 46.07
N MET A 733 2.79 5.61 45.47
CA MET A 733 3.77 4.53 45.61
C MET A 733 4.26 4.39 47.06
N LEU A 734 4.70 5.47 47.69
CA LEU A 734 5.18 5.40 49.08
C LEU A 734 4.05 5.08 50.06
N GLN A 735 2.85 5.61 49.85
CA GLN A 735 1.69 5.29 50.68
C GLN A 735 1.26 3.83 50.54
N GLY A 736 1.29 3.24 49.33
CA GLY A 736 1.00 1.82 49.12
C GLY A 736 1.98 0.88 49.86
N VAL A 737 3.26 1.27 49.95
CA VAL A 737 4.26 0.54 50.75
C VAL A 737 3.96 0.67 52.26
N VAL A 738 3.56 1.86 52.74
CA VAL A 738 3.12 2.07 54.12
C VAL A 738 1.89 1.22 54.45
N ASP A 739 0.81 1.34 53.66
CA ASP A 739 -0.47 0.65 53.92
C ASP A 739 -0.30 -0.87 53.96
N SER A 740 0.64 -1.41 53.18
CA SER A 740 0.96 -2.84 53.13
C SER A 740 1.79 -3.32 54.33
N HIS A 741 2.80 -2.56 54.76
CA HIS A 741 3.84 -3.06 55.69
C HIS A 741 3.96 -2.34 57.04
N GLU A 742 3.24 -1.22 57.29
CA GLU A 742 3.44 -0.45 58.54
C GLU A 742 3.21 -1.29 59.81
N ASN A 743 2.24 -2.20 59.80
CA ASN A 743 1.96 -3.11 60.91
C ASN A 743 3.11 -4.11 61.16
N GLU A 744 3.79 -4.55 60.10
CA GLU A 744 4.99 -5.39 60.17
C GLU A 744 6.19 -4.59 60.71
N TRP A 745 6.41 -3.38 60.19
CA TRP A 745 7.48 -2.49 60.65
C TRP A 745 7.33 -2.15 62.14
N ARG A 746 6.12 -1.78 62.58
CA ARG A 746 5.77 -1.58 64.00
C ARG A 746 6.06 -2.83 64.84
N SER A 747 5.83 -4.03 64.29
CA SER A 747 6.06 -5.32 64.96
C SER A 747 7.56 -5.63 65.11
N GLU A 748 8.36 -5.49 64.05
CA GLU A 748 9.80 -5.79 64.11
C GLU A 748 10.57 -4.73 64.93
N ALA A 749 10.24 -3.45 64.76
CA ALA A 749 10.80 -2.38 65.60
C ALA A 749 10.48 -2.59 67.10
N LYS A 750 9.31 -3.17 67.41
CA LYS A 750 8.95 -3.59 68.76
C LYS A 750 9.78 -4.79 69.24
N LYS A 751 10.02 -5.83 68.41
CA LYS A 751 10.92 -6.95 68.75
C LYS A 751 12.34 -6.46 69.05
N HIS A 752 12.89 -5.57 68.22
CA HIS A 752 14.16 -4.89 68.47
C HIS A 752 14.15 -4.14 69.81
N HIS A 753 13.14 -3.30 70.06
CA HIS A 753 13.03 -2.57 71.32
C HIS A 753 12.92 -3.50 72.55
N GLU A 754 12.14 -4.58 72.47
CA GLU A 754 12.04 -5.60 73.53
C GLU A 754 13.38 -6.30 73.80
N SER A 755 14.26 -6.43 72.79
CA SER A 755 15.63 -6.89 72.99
C SER A 755 16.47 -5.86 73.76
N TRP A 756 16.38 -4.56 73.41
CA TRP A 756 17.13 -3.48 74.05
C TRP A 756 16.67 -3.23 75.49
N VAL A 757 15.36 -3.37 75.76
CA VAL A 757 14.71 -3.23 77.09
C VAL A 757 15.31 -4.16 78.16
N LYS A 758 15.93 -5.28 77.74
CA LYS A 758 16.64 -6.26 78.59
C LYS A 758 18.04 -5.77 79.02
N TYR A 759 18.59 -4.72 78.41
CA TYR A 759 19.87 -4.14 78.82
C TYR A 759 19.78 -3.48 80.20
N LYS A 760 20.83 -3.61 81.03
CA LYS A 760 20.96 -2.86 82.29
C LYS A 760 20.92 -1.36 82.01
N TYR A 761 20.29 -0.58 82.90
CA TYR A 761 20.06 0.87 82.77
C TYR A 761 21.27 1.64 82.21
N ASN A 762 22.47 1.44 82.78
CA ASN A 762 23.68 2.14 82.34
C ASN A 762 24.02 1.94 80.85
N ARG A 763 23.73 0.77 80.27
CA ARG A 763 23.94 0.46 78.84
C ARG A 763 22.87 1.15 77.98
N TYR A 764 21.59 0.98 78.31
CA TYR A 764 20.47 1.62 77.59
C TYR A 764 20.60 3.15 77.60
N ALA A 765 20.87 3.73 78.77
CA ALA A 765 21.10 5.16 78.92
C ALA A 765 22.36 5.65 78.17
N ALA A 766 23.33 4.78 77.88
CA ALA A 766 24.50 5.14 77.10
C ALA A 766 24.24 5.14 75.58
N PHE A 767 23.42 4.21 75.07
CA PHE A 767 22.87 4.28 73.72
C PHE A 767 22.12 5.62 73.49
N CYS A 768 21.22 6.00 74.40
CA CYS A 768 20.49 7.28 74.31
C CYS A 768 21.43 8.51 74.32
N ARG A 769 22.49 8.51 75.13
CA ARG A 769 23.50 9.60 75.14
C ARG A 769 24.33 9.67 73.86
N ARG A 770 24.44 8.58 73.11
CA ARG A 770 25.25 8.43 71.89
C ARG A 770 24.39 8.28 70.64
N SER A 771 23.19 8.84 70.64
CA SER A 771 22.26 8.84 69.50
C SER A 771 22.04 7.46 68.85
N GLY A 772 21.96 6.40 69.66
CA GLY A 772 21.76 5.02 69.18
C GLY A 772 23.04 4.18 69.06
N GLN A 773 24.24 4.73 69.28
CA GLN A 773 25.51 4.00 69.07
C GLN A 773 26.18 3.48 70.34
N TRP A 774 26.66 2.22 70.30
CA TRP A 774 27.48 1.63 71.36
C TRP A 774 28.52 0.62 70.84
N LYS A 775 29.80 0.98 70.99
CA LYS A 775 30.95 0.08 70.76
C LYS A 775 31.20 -0.81 71.97
N SER A 776 31.19 -2.13 71.77
CA SER A 776 31.59 -3.11 72.78
C SER A 776 33.11 -3.22 72.89
N PRO A 777 33.69 -3.53 74.06
CA PRO A 777 35.09 -3.97 74.16
C PRO A 777 35.39 -5.23 73.32
N SER A 778 34.37 -6.04 73.01
CA SER A 778 34.46 -7.25 72.18
C SER A 778 34.38 -7.00 70.66
N LYS A 779 34.81 -5.83 70.19
CA LYS A 779 34.82 -5.36 68.78
C LYS A 779 33.46 -5.20 68.06
N GLU A 780 32.37 -5.80 68.53
CA GLU A 780 31.03 -5.52 67.96
C GLU A 780 30.60 -4.06 68.18
N ASN A 781 30.23 -3.37 67.10
CA ASN A 781 29.61 -2.05 67.13
C ASN A 781 28.10 -2.23 66.92
N ILE A 782 27.29 -1.75 67.87
CA ILE A 782 25.83 -1.81 67.77
C ILE A 782 25.31 -0.40 67.55
N ASP A 783 24.54 -0.21 66.49
CA ASP A 783 23.81 1.03 66.22
C ASP A 783 22.31 0.71 66.10
N TRP A 784 21.49 1.39 66.90
CA TRP A 784 20.04 1.27 66.85
C TRP A 784 19.46 1.82 65.54
N ASN A 785 20.08 2.81 64.91
CA ASN A 785 19.58 3.40 63.67
C ASN A 785 19.72 2.42 62.49
N VAL A 786 20.83 1.65 62.42
CA VAL A 786 20.98 0.53 61.46
C VAL A 786 19.86 -0.49 61.66
N GLN A 787 19.58 -0.87 62.92
CA GLN A 787 18.51 -1.82 63.26
C GLN A 787 17.10 -1.28 62.99
N ILE A 788 16.92 0.03 62.76
CA ILE A 788 15.64 0.63 62.38
C ILE A 788 15.54 0.78 60.85
N SER A 789 16.64 1.13 60.15
CA SER A 789 16.68 1.18 58.67
C SER A 789 16.36 -0.18 58.05
N LEU A 790 16.98 -1.26 58.56
CA LEU A 790 16.81 -2.63 58.07
C LEU A 790 15.36 -3.15 58.15
N VAL A 791 14.48 -2.51 58.93
CA VAL A 791 13.05 -2.86 59.01
C VAL A 791 12.27 -2.42 57.76
N VAL A 792 12.73 -1.35 57.11
CA VAL A 792 12.03 -0.72 55.97
C VAL A 792 12.79 -0.76 54.66
N GLU A 793 14.10 -1.02 54.71
CA GLU A 793 15.00 -0.95 53.55
C GLU A 793 14.54 -1.83 52.37
N GLU A 794 14.25 -3.11 52.59
CA GLU A 794 13.81 -4.05 51.53
C GLU A 794 12.51 -3.56 50.85
N HIS A 795 11.47 -3.30 51.65
CA HIS A 795 10.16 -2.84 51.19
C HIS A 795 10.22 -1.51 50.42
N LEU A 796 11.03 -0.55 50.89
CA LEU A 796 11.23 0.73 50.21
C LEU A 796 12.04 0.56 48.91
N LEU A 797 13.13 -0.22 48.93
CA LEU A 797 13.94 -0.48 47.74
C LEU A 797 13.12 -1.18 46.64
N GLU A 798 12.19 -2.07 47.00
CA GLU A 798 11.23 -2.63 46.05
C GLU A 798 10.31 -1.54 45.47
N GLY A 799 9.67 -0.71 46.31
CA GLY A 799 8.82 0.39 45.85
C GLY A 799 9.51 1.34 44.87
N PHE A 800 10.75 1.77 45.17
CA PHE A 800 11.55 2.59 44.24
C PHE A 800 11.93 1.83 42.95
N THR A 801 12.08 0.51 43.00
CA THR A 801 12.37 -0.32 41.82
C THR A 801 11.13 -0.45 40.93
N GLN A 802 9.94 -0.67 41.52
CA GLN A 802 8.66 -0.70 40.80
C GLN A 802 8.27 0.69 40.24
N PHE A 803 8.66 1.79 40.90
CA PHE A 803 8.39 3.16 40.42
C PHE A 803 9.18 3.54 39.15
N LYS A 804 10.37 2.96 38.94
CA LYS A 804 11.22 3.31 37.78
C LYS A 804 10.56 3.02 36.43
N PRO A 805 9.91 1.85 36.18
CA PRO A 805 9.04 1.64 35.04
C PRO A 805 7.97 2.73 34.86
N THR A 806 7.26 3.12 35.93
CA THR A 806 6.22 4.16 35.88
C THR A 806 6.78 5.51 35.42
N LEU A 807 7.98 5.89 35.88
CA LEU A 807 8.65 7.11 35.43
C LEU A 807 9.01 7.08 33.93
N ASN A 808 9.39 5.93 33.38
CA ASN A 808 9.59 5.75 31.94
C ASN A 808 8.27 5.96 31.17
N VAL A 809 7.15 5.40 31.64
CA VAL A 809 5.84 5.56 30.99
C VAL A 809 5.40 7.03 30.95
N VAL A 810 5.61 7.80 32.03
CA VAL A 810 5.32 9.24 32.03
C VAL A 810 6.21 10.00 31.04
N ARG A 811 7.51 9.71 30.98
CA ARG A 811 8.44 10.30 30.00
C ARG A 811 8.01 10.02 28.57
N ASP A 812 7.71 8.77 28.25
CA ASP A 812 7.47 8.35 26.87
C ASP A 812 6.09 8.84 26.38
N SER A 813 5.09 8.89 27.27
CA SER A 813 3.81 9.56 27.02
C SER A 813 3.98 11.07 26.78
N MET A 814 4.84 11.76 27.55
CA MET A 814 5.14 13.16 27.32
C MET A 814 5.85 13.40 25.98
N ARG A 815 6.86 12.57 25.62
CA ARG A 815 7.53 12.66 24.31
C ARG A 815 6.55 12.46 23.16
N GLN A 816 5.72 11.43 23.21
CA GLN A 816 4.70 11.18 22.18
C GLN A 816 3.79 12.41 22.01
N ARG A 817 3.31 12.99 23.11
CA ARG A 817 2.41 14.15 23.06
C ARG A 817 3.08 15.41 22.50
N LEU A 818 4.36 15.64 22.80
CA LEU A 818 5.14 16.73 22.20
C LEU A 818 5.34 16.54 20.69
N ASP A 819 5.61 15.30 20.27
CA ASP A 819 5.77 14.96 18.86
C ASP A 819 4.44 15.06 18.09
N GLU A 820 3.32 14.63 18.68
CA GLU A 820 1.96 14.84 18.17
C GLU A 820 1.65 16.32 17.90
N VAL A 821 1.94 17.21 18.86
CA VAL A 821 1.68 18.65 18.73
C VAL A 821 2.51 19.28 17.60
N LEU A 822 3.80 18.92 17.49
CA LEU A 822 4.69 19.44 16.45
C LEU A 822 4.42 18.80 15.07
N ALA A 823 3.98 17.54 15.01
CA ALA A 823 3.51 16.89 13.79
C ALA A 823 2.20 17.51 13.28
N GLN A 824 1.28 17.85 14.21
CA GLN A 824 0.05 18.54 13.86
C GLN A 824 0.34 19.95 13.34
N LEU A 825 1.25 20.71 13.98
CA LEU A 825 1.71 22.01 13.48
C LEU A 825 2.23 21.89 12.03
N ASP A 826 3.17 20.98 11.78
CA ASP A 826 3.76 20.76 10.46
C ASP A 826 2.70 20.38 9.41
N THR A 827 1.72 19.56 9.79
CA THR A 827 0.58 19.17 8.93
C THR A 827 -0.35 20.35 8.65
N ASP A 828 -0.71 21.12 9.68
CA ASP A 828 -1.56 22.32 9.61
C ASP A 828 -0.98 23.39 8.69
N LEU A 829 0.35 23.50 8.64
CA LEU A 829 1.10 24.40 7.76
C LEU A 829 1.14 23.85 6.32
N LYS A 830 1.35 22.54 6.14
CA LYS A 830 1.36 21.87 4.82
C LYS A 830 -0.01 21.87 4.11
N GLU A 831 -1.10 21.80 4.86
CA GLU A 831 -2.46 21.86 4.30
C GLU A 831 -3.04 23.29 4.22
N SER A 832 -2.45 24.28 4.90
CA SER A 832 -2.94 25.67 4.95
C SER A 832 -3.00 26.36 3.57
N PRO A 833 -4.18 26.85 3.14
CA PRO A 833 -4.31 27.69 1.94
C PRO A 833 -3.61 29.05 2.08
N GLN A 834 -3.53 29.64 3.28
CA GLN A 834 -2.85 30.91 3.57
C GLN A 834 -1.38 30.93 3.08
N LEU A 835 -0.74 29.76 3.15
CA LEU A 835 0.69 29.54 2.93
C LEU A 835 1.01 28.99 1.54
N MET A 836 -0.01 28.65 0.74
CA MET A 836 0.20 27.99 -0.53
C MET A 836 0.82 28.93 -1.56
N GLY A 837 2.02 28.59 -2.03
CA GLY A 837 2.81 29.39 -2.97
C GLY A 837 4.17 29.83 -2.43
N MET A 838 4.35 29.80 -1.11
CA MET A 838 5.60 30.21 -0.44
C MET A 838 6.57 29.03 -0.25
N THR A 839 6.69 28.16 -1.26
CA THR A 839 7.31 26.82 -1.15
C THR A 839 8.75 26.82 -0.68
N ASP A 840 9.59 27.73 -1.18
CA ASP A 840 11.01 27.78 -0.80
C ASP A 840 11.21 28.31 0.63
N THR A 841 10.44 29.35 1.00
CA THR A 841 10.42 29.92 2.36
C THR A 841 9.99 28.89 3.40
N LEU A 842 8.97 28.11 3.07
CA LEU A 842 8.38 27.09 3.94
C LEU A 842 9.21 25.80 4.00
N LYS A 843 9.91 25.41 2.93
CA LYS A 843 10.78 24.22 2.95
C LYS A 843 11.79 24.28 4.10
N GLY A 844 12.44 25.44 4.29
CA GLY A 844 13.34 25.66 5.43
C GLY A 844 12.63 25.68 6.79
N PHE A 845 11.36 26.11 6.84
CA PHE A 845 10.57 26.14 8.07
C PHE A 845 10.10 24.73 8.49
N HIS A 846 9.71 23.87 7.54
CA HIS A 846 9.41 22.46 7.81
C HIS A 846 10.64 21.71 8.34
N THR A 847 11.82 21.93 7.74
CA THR A 847 13.08 21.39 8.27
C THR A 847 13.43 21.93 9.66
N LEU A 848 13.12 23.21 9.96
CA LEU A 848 13.28 23.72 11.33
C LEU A 848 12.36 22.99 12.32
N ILE A 849 11.08 22.79 12.00
CA ILE A 849 10.14 22.07 12.87
C ILE A 849 10.61 20.62 13.11
N GLU A 850 11.14 19.96 12.08
CA GLU A 850 11.74 18.62 12.18
C GLU A 850 12.96 18.59 13.11
N LEU A 851 13.89 19.55 12.98
CA LEU A 851 15.03 19.69 13.88
C LEU A 851 14.60 20.04 15.32
N THR A 852 13.58 20.87 15.50
CA THR A 852 13.02 21.17 16.82
C THR A 852 12.34 19.94 17.45
N ARG A 853 11.68 19.07 16.68
CA ARG A 853 11.16 17.78 17.17
C ARG A 853 12.28 16.90 17.72
N THR A 854 13.43 16.83 17.05
CA THR A 854 14.62 16.12 17.57
C THR A 854 15.14 16.76 18.86
N SER A 855 15.39 18.06 18.85
CA SER A 855 15.90 18.83 20.00
C SER A 855 15.01 18.69 21.26
N VAL A 856 13.70 18.85 21.10
CA VAL A 856 12.72 18.72 22.19
C VAL A 856 12.68 17.29 22.75
N ASN A 857 12.80 16.26 21.91
CA ASN A 857 12.89 14.87 22.37
C ASN A 857 14.20 14.58 23.12
N GLU A 858 15.32 15.17 22.71
CA GLU A 858 16.61 15.05 23.39
C GLU A 858 16.62 15.74 24.76
N GLU A 859 16.17 17.00 24.85
CA GLU A 859 16.09 17.72 26.13
C GLU A 859 15.05 17.11 27.07
N THR A 860 13.90 16.63 26.58
CA THR A 860 12.95 15.85 27.40
C THR A 860 13.65 14.61 27.98
N THR A 861 14.41 13.87 27.15
CA THR A 861 15.16 12.70 27.61
C THR A 861 16.18 13.05 28.69
N LYS A 862 16.95 14.12 28.48
CA LYS A 862 17.99 14.62 29.37
C LYS A 862 17.42 15.06 30.72
N MET A 863 16.31 15.81 30.71
CA MET A 863 15.61 16.24 31.93
C MET A 863 15.01 15.06 32.72
N PHE A 864 14.47 14.02 32.08
CA PHE A 864 14.03 12.82 32.81
C PHE A 864 15.20 12.01 33.39
N ARG A 865 16.38 11.96 32.74
CA ARG A 865 17.61 11.39 33.35
C ARG A 865 18.05 12.17 34.60
N ASP A 866 17.86 13.48 34.62
CA ASP A 866 18.15 14.29 35.81
C ASP A 866 17.15 14.03 36.95
N LEU A 867 15.87 13.77 36.63
CA LEU A 867 14.87 13.31 37.61
C LEU A 867 15.15 11.90 38.15
N GLU A 868 15.71 10.99 37.35
CA GLU A 868 16.21 9.69 37.84
C GLU A 868 17.36 9.83 38.85
N LYS A 869 18.22 10.86 38.72
CA LYS A 869 19.28 11.16 39.71
C LYS A 869 18.68 11.66 41.01
N ILE A 870 17.74 12.60 40.94
CA ILE A 870 16.97 13.12 42.09
C ILE A 870 16.31 11.97 42.86
N LEU A 871 15.58 11.09 42.13
CA LEU A 871 14.95 9.90 42.71
C LEU A 871 15.97 8.98 43.40
N SER A 872 17.17 8.83 42.82
CA SER A 872 18.25 8.01 43.39
C SER A 872 18.82 8.59 44.68
N VAL A 873 18.91 9.91 44.81
CA VAL A 873 19.32 10.61 46.05
C VAL A 873 18.25 10.46 47.14
N ILE A 874 16.97 10.68 46.81
CA ILE A 874 15.87 10.55 47.76
C ILE A 874 15.74 9.10 48.26
N ARG A 875 15.90 8.11 47.37
CA ARG A 875 16.00 6.69 47.74
C ARG A 875 17.14 6.43 48.74
N TYR A 876 18.32 7.01 48.49
CA TYR A 876 19.47 6.82 49.38
C TYR A 876 19.24 7.46 50.75
N ASN A 877 18.65 8.66 50.81
CA ASN A 877 18.39 9.38 52.07
C ASN A 877 17.22 8.80 52.90
N ILE A 878 16.31 8.00 52.32
CA ILE A 878 15.29 7.27 53.09
C ILE A 878 15.76 5.89 53.58
N THR A 879 16.61 5.17 52.83
CA THR A 879 17.06 3.82 53.24
C THR A 879 18.39 3.80 54.00
N SER A 880 19.31 4.74 53.73
CA SER A 880 20.63 4.80 54.38
C SER A 880 20.63 5.66 55.65
N ILE A 881 21.57 5.34 56.55
CA ILE A 881 21.94 6.17 57.70
C ILE A 881 23.36 6.76 57.58
N GLU A 882 24.05 6.53 56.46
CA GLU A 882 25.44 6.97 56.24
C GLU A 882 25.54 8.43 55.81
N THR A 883 24.43 9.06 55.39
CA THR A 883 24.36 10.48 55.04
C THR A 883 23.92 11.34 56.22
N ASP A 884 24.48 12.54 56.33
CA ASP A 884 23.98 13.57 57.24
C ASP A 884 22.54 14.00 56.86
N ASP A 885 22.17 13.88 55.57
CA ASP A 885 20.82 14.10 55.04
C ASP A 885 19.84 12.94 55.28
N SER A 886 20.25 11.87 55.99
CA SER A 886 19.40 10.71 56.27
C SER A 886 18.12 11.12 57.01
N TYR A 887 16.97 10.81 56.42
CA TYR A 887 15.68 11.14 57.02
C TYR A 887 15.51 10.41 58.36
N LEU A 888 15.93 9.13 58.44
CA LEU A 888 15.84 8.34 59.67
C LEU A 888 16.69 8.95 60.80
N MET A 889 17.96 9.28 60.52
CA MET A 889 18.84 9.93 61.49
C MET A 889 18.25 11.27 61.96
N THR A 890 17.73 12.08 61.03
CA THR A 890 17.08 13.35 61.32
C THR A 890 15.89 13.22 62.27
N LYS A 891 14.97 12.26 62.02
CA LYS A 891 13.80 12.05 62.89
C LYS A 891 14.15 11.40 64.24
N MET A 892 15.15 10.52 64.28
CA MET A 892 15.61 9.87 65.51
C MET A 892 16.42 10.80 66.41
N ALA A 893 17.19 11.75 65.85
CA ALA A 893 17.95 12.74 66.60
C ALA A 893 17.09 13.54 67.59
N VAL A 894 15.89 13.97 67.16
CA VAL A 894 14.90 14.66 68.01
C VAL A 894 14.53 13.82 69.24
N THR A 895 14.31 12.51 69.05
CA THR A 895 13.98 11.57 70.13
C THR A 895 15.18 11.31 71.05
N TYR A 896 16.39 11.25 70.52
CA TYR A 896 17.61 11.12 71.32
C TYR A 896 17.92 12.38 72.13
N GLU A 897 17.66 13.60 71.64
CA GLU A 897 17.79 14.81 72.45
C GLU A 897 16.76 14.88 73.58
N ALA A 898 15.51 14.47 73.34
CA ALA A 898 14.52 14.31 74.41
C ALA A 898 15.00 13.31 75.49
N ALA A 899 15.58 12.18 75.07
CA ALA A 899 16.16 11.19 75.98
C ALA A 899 17.40 11.72 76.75
N LYS A 900 18.27 12.50 76.09
CA LYS A 900 19.42 13.17 76.72
C LYS A 900 18.97 14.23 77.74
N ALA A 901 17.94 15.01 77.44
CA ALA A 901 17.33 15.96 78.37
C ALA A 901 16.77 15.24 79.61
N ARG A 902 15.98 14.17 79.40
CA ARG A 902 15.43 13.37 80.51
C ARG A 902 16.52 12.73 81.38
N LEU A 903 17.63 12.29 80.78
CA LEU A 903 18.79 11.76 81.50
C LEU A 903 19.55 12.80 82.33
N LYS A 904 19.49 14.10 81.99
CA LYS A 904 20.07 15.19 82.82
C LYS A 904 19.23 15.47 84.07
N GLN A 905 17.92 15.24 84.02
CA GLN A 905 16.98 15.50 85.13
C GLN A 905 17.05 14.44 86.24
N GLY A 906 17.30 13.16 85.89
CA GLY A 906 17.43 12.07 86.86
C GLY A 906 16.15 11.73 87.64
N GLY A 907 16.30 11.16 88.84
CA GLY A 907 15.19 10.77 89.72
C GLY A 907 14.67 9.33 89.51
N HIS A 908 13.77 8.92 90.41
CA HIS A 908 13.07 7.62 90.31
C HIS A 908 12.21 7.57 89.03
N GLY A 909 11.99 6.38 88.46
CA GLY A 909 11.20 6.22 87.22
C GLY A 909 11.95 6.49 85.90
N THR A 910 13.08 7.22 85.90
CA THR A 910 13.83 7.63 84.69
C THR A 910 14.01 6.52 83.62
N PHE A 911 14.29 5.27 84.02
CA PHE A 911 14.49 4.17 83.06
C PHE A 911 13.18 3.73 82.35
N LEU A 912 12.02 3.90 82.97
CA LEU A 912 10.72 3.61 82.34
C LEU A 912 10.38 4.70 81.32
N GLU A 913 10.61 5.97 81.64
CA GLU A 913 10.32 7.09 80.74
C GLU A 913 11.21 7.06 79.48
N LEU A 914 12.48 6.65 79.61
CA LEU A 914 13.37 6.46 78.46
C LEU A 914 12.89 5.33 77.53
N LYS A 915 12.32 4.25 78.09
CA LYS A 915 11.68 3.19 77.30
C LYS A 915 10.43 3.72 76.59
N ASN A 916 9.62 4.51 77.30
CA ASN A 916 8.37 5.07 76.77
C ASN A 916 8.62 6.05 75.61
N LEU A 917 9.68 6.86 75.67
CA LEU A 917 10.09 7.76 74.58
C LEU A 917 10.47 6.99 73.32
N ILE A 918 11.34 5.97 73.44
CA ILE A 918 11.76 5.14 72.31
C ILE A 918 10.59 4.31 71.76
N SER A 919 9.75 3.72 72.63
CA SER A 919 8.57 2.96 72.18
C SER A 919 7.55 3.82 71.44
N LYS A 920 7.31 5.07 71.88
CA LYS A 920 6.39 5.96 71.15
C LYS A 920 6.93 6.21 69.75
N LYS A 921 8.23 6.48 69.59
CA LYS A 921 8.82 6.78 68.29
C LYS A 921 8.86 5.58 67.32
N LEU A 922 9.00 4.36 67.84
CA LEU A 922 9.10 3.16 67.01
C LEU A 922 7.74 2.53 66.66
N TYR A 923 6.76 2.56 67.57
CA TYR A 923 5.47 1.88 67.38
C TYR A 923 4.27 2.58 68.04
N GLY A 924 4.40 3.86 68.42
CA GLY A 924 3.26 4.73 68.72
C GLY A 924 2.53 5.18 67.45
N VAL A 925 1.48 6.01 67.57
CA VAL A 925 0.70 6.48 66.40
C VAL A 925 1.61 7.17 65.40
N ASP A 926 2.21 8.29 65.81
CA ASP A 926 3.25 9.03 65.07
C ASP A 926 4.60 8.31 65.24
N ASN A 927 4.83 7.30 64.39
CA ASN A 927 6.08 6.54 64.36
C ASN A 927 7.07 7.08 63.30
N VAL A 928 8.33 6.71 63.45
CA VAL A 928 9.43 7.19 62.60
C VAL A 928 9.30 6.79 61.13
N PHE A 929 8.66 5.67 60.80
CA PHE A 929 8.53 5.18 59.44
C PHE A 929 7.59 6.06 58.60
N LEU A 930 6.46 6.49 59.21
CA LEU A 930 5.58 7.50 58.60
C LEU A 930 6.30 8.84 58.39
N GLU A 931 7.09 9.29 59.37
CA GLU A 931 7.80 10.57 59.28
C GLU A 931 8.90 10.60 58.20
N ILE A 932 9.60 9.49 57.95
CA ILE A 932 10.62 9.42 56.87
C ILE A 932 9.96 9.33 55.49
N VAL A 933 8.85 8.59 55.36
CA VAL A 933 8.06 8.54 54.12
C VAL A 933 7.51 9.93 53.78
N GLN A 934 6.86 10.61 54.73
CA GLN A 934 6.35 11.97 54.54
C GLN A 934 7.47 12.95 54.12
N SER A 935 8.70 12.77 54.64
CA SER A 935 9.84 13.62 54.29
C SER A 935 10.34 13.35 52.87
N ALA A 936 10.35 12.10 52.41
CA ALA A 936 10.69 11.74 51.05
C ALA A 936 9.65 12.26 50.05
N THR A 937 8.35 12.14 50.35
CA THR A 937 7.26 12.72 49.53
C THR A 937 7.41 14.23 49.39
N GLN A 938 7.67 14.94 50.50
CA GLN A 938 7.88 16.39 50.49
C GLN A 938 9.14 16.80 49.70
N ALA A 939 10.24 16.08 49.86
CA ALA A 939 11.48 16.33 49.11
C ALA A 939 11.28 16.13 47.60
N PHE A 940 10.63 15.02 47.19
CA PHE A 940 10.34 14.76 45.78
C PHE A 940 9.40 15.82 45.18
N ALA A 941 8.37 16.26 45.93
CA ALA A 941 7.46 17.29 45.47
C ALA A 941 8.15 18.66 45.24
N GLN A 942 9.16 19.01 46.04
CA GLN A 942 9.98 20.22 45.86
C GLN A 942 10.92 20.09 44.65
N GLU A 943 11.62 18.96 44.52
CA GLU A 943 12.53 18.74 43.39
C GLU A 943 11.80 18.64 42.05
N VAL A 944 10.60 18.04 41.99
CA VAL A 944 9.75 18.01 40.80
C VAL A 944 9.30 19.42 40.38
N GLU A 945 9.22 20.38 41.31
CA GLU A 945 8.90 21.78 41.01
C GLU A 945 10.09 22.51 40.39
N GLY A 946 11.29 22.36 40.97
CA GLY A 946 12.53 22.86 40.38
C GLY A 946 12.88 22.20 39.04
N TRP A 947 12.48 20.94 38.84
CA TRP A 947 12.59 20.21 37.57
C TRP A 947 11.62 20.72 36.51
N HIS A 948 10.34 20.92 36.86
CA HIS A 948 9.31 21.43 35.96
C HIS A 948 9.70 22.80 35.39
N GLY A 949 10.17 23.73 36.23
CA GLY A 949 10.61 25.06 35.77
C GLY A 949 11.78 25.00 34.76
N LYS A 950 12.80 24.17 35.03
CA LYS A 950 13.93 23.96 34.10
C LYS A 950 13.49 23.33 32.77
N LEU A 951 12.53 22.41 32.82
CA LEU A 951 12.00 21.71 31.65
C LEU A 951 11.14 22.65 30.78
N GLN A 952 10.30 23.47 31.41
CA GLN A 952 9.53 24.53 30.76
C GLN A 952 10.46 25.59 30.13
N GLU A 953 11.53 25.99 30.82
CA GLU A 953 12.53 26.94 30.29
C GLU A 953 13.23 26.39 29.03
N ARG A 954 13.68 25.12 29.04
CA ARG A 954 14.43 24.54 27.91
C ARG A 954 13.55 24.28 26.70
N ILE A 955 12.47 23.49 26.84
CA ILE A 955 11.57 23.22 25.71
C ILE A 955 10.88 24.50 25.25
N GLY A 956 10.55 25.40 26.18
CA GLY A 956 10.03 26.73 25.86
C GLY A 956 10.95 27.52 24.92
N LYS A 957 12.28 27.51 25.13
CA LYS A 957 13.24 28.19 24.23
C LYS A 957 13.21 27.63 22.81
N GLU A 958 13.12 26.31 22.67
CA GLU A 958 13.04 25.64 21.36
C GLU A 958 11.74 26.01 20.61
N LEU A 959 10.60 25.95 21.30
CA LEU A 959 9.29 26.32 20.73
C LEU A 959 9.21 27.83 20.39
N HIS A 960 9.78 28.71 21.24
CA HIS A 960 9.93 30.13 20.91
C HIS A 960 10.91 30.37 19.75
N GLY A 961 11.80 29.42 19.45
CA GLY A 961 12.63 29.39 18.25
C GLY A 961 11.78 29.33 16.98
N ILE A 962 10.79 28.42 16.93
CA ILE A 962 9.82 28.30 15.82
C ILE A 962 9.05 29.62 15.64
N VAL A 963 8.48 30.19 16.72
CA VAL A 963 7.71 31.45 16.63
C VAL A 963 8.57 32.63 16.16
N ARG A 964 9.83 32.71 16.61
CA ARG A 964 10.76 33.78 16.21
C ARG A 964 11.17 33.65 14.75
N ASP A 965 11.56 32.45 14.31
CA ASP A 965 11.95 32.20 12.93
C ASP A 965 10.76 32.38 11.96
N PHE A 966 9.55 31.98 12.37
CA PHE A 966 8.31 32.35 11.69
C PHE A 966 8.18 33.87 11.56
N ASN A 967 8.17 34.61 12.67
CA ASN A 967 7.92 36.05 12.61
C ASN A 967 8.99 36.81 11.81
N ASN A 968 10.25 36.35 11.82
CA ASN A 968 11.33 36.84 10.95
C ASN A 968 11.10 36.54 9.46
N ARG A 969 10.61 35.34 9.08
CA ARG A 969 10.32 34.97 7.68
C ARG A 969 9.15 35.73 7.06
N PHE A 970 8.25 36.27 7.89
CA PHE A 970 7.01 36.90 7.46
C PHE A 970 6.96 38.40 7.79
N ASP A 971 8.10 39.10 7.94
CA ASP A 971 8.13 40.51 8.37
C ASP A 971 8.06 41.57 7.24
N ASP A 972 7.60 41.16 6.05
CA ASP A 972 7.31 42.05 4.92
C ASP A 972 6.17 43.05 5.24
N VAL A 973 6.54 44.26 5.67
CA VAL A 973 5.66 45.45 5.61
C VAL A 973 5.56 45.91 4.14
N GLU A 974 4.91 45.10 3.31
CA GLU A 974 4.75 45.34 1.88
C GLU A 974 3.81 46.53 1.67
N VAL A 975 4.38 47.71 1.35
CA VAL A 975 3.63 48.92 0.98
C VAL A 975 2.95 48.66 -0.37
N GLU A 976 1.71 48.18 -0.28
CA GLU A 976 1.01 47.56 -1.40
C GLU A 976 0.55 48.59 -2.45
N ASP A 977 1.29 48.60 -3.56
CA ASP A 977 1.03 49.39 -4.76
C ASP A 977 -0.44 49.26 -5.23
N GLN A 978 -1.07 50.41 -5.49
CA GLN A 978 -2.45 50.50 -5.93
C GLN A 978 -2.68 49.79 -7.28
N THR A 979 -1.70 49.76 -8.17
CA THR A 979 -1.80 49.01 -9.43
C THR A 979 -1.85 47.50 -9.17
N LYS A 980 -1.00 46.97 -8.26
CA LYS A 980 -1.08 45.57 -7.81
C LYS A 980 -2.42 45.21 -7.16
N ARG A 981 -3.02 46.12 -6.39
CA ARG A 981 -4.36 45.94 -5.79
C ARG A 981 -5.45 45.78 -6.84
N GLU A 982 -5.36 46.52 -7.94
CA GLU A 982 -6.33 46.44 -9.04
C GLU A 982 -6.19 45.13 -9.82
N PHE A 983 -4.96 44.70 -10.11
CA PHE A 983 -4.70 43.37 -10.70
C PHE A 983 -5.15 42.21 -9.80
N ARG A 984 -4.88 42.25 -8.48
CA ARG A 984 -5.40 41.27 -7.51
C ARG A 984 -6.94 41.24 -7.50
N ARG A 985 -7.60 42.41 -7.54
CA ARG A 985 -9.08 42.50 -7.62
C ARG A 985 -9.64 41.90 -8.90
N GLU A 986 -8.99 42.13 -10.04
CA GLU A 986 -9.37 41.52 -11.32
C GLU A 986 -9.26 39.99 -11.30
N LEU A 987 -8.19 39.45 -10.69
CA LEU A 987 -7.99 38.00 -10.57
C LEU A 987 -8.95 37.39 -9.54
N LEU A 988 -9.21 38.07 -8.43
CA LEU A 988 -10.18 37.66 -7.41
C LEU A 988 -11.59 37.47 -7.99
N ALA A 989 -12.03 38.36 -8.88
CA ALA A 989 -13.32 38.22 -9.57
C ALA A 989 -13.37 36.92 -10.40
N THR A 990 -12.32 36.65 -11.18
CA THR A 990 -12.21 35.42 -11.98
C THR A 990 -12.14 34.15 -11.12
N VAL A 991 -11.47 34.19 -9.97
CA VAL A 991 -11.46 33.07 -9.00
C VAL A 991 -12.85 32.84 -8.42
N LYS A 992 -13.61 33.89 -8.08
CA LYS A 992 -14.98 33.75 -7.56
C LYS A 992 -15.96 33.18 -8.59
N GLU A 993 -15.83 33.59 -9.85
CA GLU A 993 -16.58 32.94 -10.94
C GLU A 993 -16.20 31.47 -11.10
N ALA A 994 -14.91 31.12 -10.94
CA ALA A 994 -14.44 29.73 -11.02
C ALA A 994 -14.91 28.88 -9.82
N MET A 995 -14.98 29.45 -8.62
CA MET A 995 -15.59 28.81 -7.44
C MET A 995 -17.10 28.63 -7.62
N GLY A 996 -17.80 29.59 -8.23
CA GLY A 996 -19.23 29.45 -8.55
C GLY A 996 -19.53 28.26 -9.46
N VAL A 997 -18.68 27.99 -10.46
CA VAL A 997 -18.78 26.79 -11.33
C VAL A 997 -18.53 25.50 -10.51
N MET A 998 -17.65 25.53 -9.51
CA MET A 998 -17.42 24.40 -8.61
C MET A 998 -18.61 24.13 -7.67
N GLU A 999 -19.24 25.18 -7.16
CA GLU A 999 -20.39 25.11 -6.25
C GLU A 999 -21.71 24.75 -6.95
N THR A 1000 -21.77 24.83 -8.29
CA THR A 1000 -22.97 24.56 -9.09
C THR A 1000 -22.74 23.42 -10.08
N GLU A 1001 -22.22 23.71 -11.28
CA GLU A 1001 -22.08 22.75 -12.39
C GLU A 1001 -21.27 21.50 -12.00
N MET A 1002 -20.19 21.67 -11.23
CA MET A 1002 -19.36 20.54 -10.79
C MET A 1002 -20.07 19.71 -9.71
N GLU A 1003 -20.66 20.33 -8.69
CA GLU A 1003 -21.32 19.61 -7.61
C GLU A 1003 -22.59 18.90 -8.08
N GLU A 1004 -23.31 19.47 -9.07
CA GLU A 1004 -24.41 18.78 -9.78
C GLU A 1004 -23.89 17.56 -10.56
N ALA A 1005 -22.81 17.72 -11.34
CA ALA A 1005 -22.21 16.62 -12.09
C ALA A 1005 -21.69 15.50 -11.18
N LEU A 1006 -21.04 15.83 -10.05
CA LEU A 1006 -20.56 14.86 -9.06
C LEU A 1006 -21.69 14.23 -8.25
N GLY A 1007 -22.76 14.99 -7.96
CA GLY A 1007 -23.98 14.48 -7.33
C GLY A 1007 -24.68 13.45 -8.21
N MET A 1008 -24.75 13.70 -9.53
CA MET A 1008 -25.19 12.70 -10.50
C MET A 1008 -24.25 11.50 -10.57
N CYS A 1009 -22.92 11.68 -10.52
CA CYS A 1009 -21.98 10.55 -10.49
C CYS A 1009 -22.16 9.65 -9.25
N ALA A 1010 -22.49 10.23 -8.10
CA ALA A 1010 -22.67 9.49 -6.84
C ALA A 1010 -23.89 8.56 -6.83
N ALA A 1011 -24.80 8.65 -7.82
CA ALA A 1011 -25.88 7.68 -8.03
C ALA A 1011 -25.41 6.39 -8.75
N TYR A 1012 -24.14 6.33 -9.19
CA TYR A 1012 -23.53 5.26 -9.99
C TYR A 1012 -22.14 4.84 -9.46
N GLY A 1013 -21.88 5.06 -8.16
CA GLY A 1013 -20.58 4.88 -7.48
C GLY A 1013 -20.56 3.73 -6.48
#